data_AF-A0A2G8KT20-F1
#
_entry.id   AF-A0A2G8KT20-F1
#
_cell.length_a   1.000
_cell.length_b   1.000
_cell.length_c   1.000
_cell.angle_alpha   90.00
_cell.angle_beta   90.00
_cell.angle_gamma   90.00
#
_symmetry.space_group_name_H-M   'P 1'
#
loop_
_entity.id
_entity.type
_entity.pdbx_description
1 polymer ?
#
loop_
_entity_poly.entity_id
_entity_poly.type
_entity_poly.pdbx_seq_one_letter_code
_entity_poly.pdbx_strand_id
1 'polypeptide(L)'
;MQLKGKFADSGPQHWKLEDTVLSNKDNEELPALRGEGDSTTKVPARLREILTKNFPEENGHETEEDMALSQSLSSVQEENRMLSSELSRVEDLLAASRADRDELAIKYQAIADRLEHSYKSEGGIDREREEQNRNLVSQNVELRRKLEEEHASYKRKLQAYQDGQQRQAQLVQKLQAKVLQYKRKCGDLESQLRDKSLETDRNSLTLQSQSDSLQSQLEDVERKFQEREKEHSSDLESTLIRLEEEQQRSTSLAQVNSMLREQLDQATEANQTLNENLQKLTEEISTTKGEFEERENEWREEEKSFNDYFNNEHNRLLSLWRSVVDFRRSYGEMKTATERELAQIRADMTKTGRDVHSACATVDTNLRASDPSYQLEQEKLERMQLQTQINDLTSENEQLEIEVAEKETHLKNAVSSQTSRGDLSRSEASHEDAEPEAIQGMREQCESLHAALRDIAQAVIQDAEGSITESNMPLEDTFTTDGGFASPFAKSTPLRSKSPSYSRFSTPHSPSPRRAGSPMRSPSRMRSPAFADSTFSAVQAALQKRQLQVQELKVKLGSSKDEISSLKKKLEDSEDDKRQIEREMQSLKENLNAAQRQADDACRDRDRIRNSLEASGSEKSALENVRRSLNEQIEALNNENERLQAANADLQRERDNLRMDSWTRRKIWRDRRMR
;
A
#
# COMPACT_ATOMS: atom_id res chain seq x y z
N MET A 1 -45.74 35.50 26.17
CA MET A 1 -45.82 35.74 24.71
C MET A 1 -46.92 34.80 24.18
N GLN A 2 -48.08 35.20 23.65
CA GLN A 2 -48.55 36.48 23.07
C GLN A 2 -47.69 36.97 21.89
N LEU A 3 -48.19 37.40 20.71
CA LEU A 3 -49.58 37.58 20.20
C LEU A 3 -49.81 36.71 18.93
N LYS A 4 -51.01 36.41 18.39
CA LYS A 4 -52.42 36.84 18.59
C LYS A 4 -52.89 38.12 17.86
N GLY A 5 -52.95 38.11 16.53
CA GLY A 5 -53.53 39.19 15.67
C GLY A 5 -54.98 38.94 15.19
N LYS A 6 -55.72 40.01 14.82
CA LYS A 6 -57.13 40.01 14.36
C LYS A 6 -57.48 41.33 13.61
N PHE A 7 -58.68 41.38 13.00
CA PHE A 7 -59.31 42.51 12.26
C PHE A 7 -58.76 42.72 10.83
N ALA A 8 -59.56 42.72 9.73
CA ALA A 8 -60.72 43.54 9.28
C ALA A 8 -60.26 44.69 8.35
N ASP A 9 -61.03 45.27 7.42
CA ASP A 9 -62.50 45.34 7.24
C ASP A 9 -62.91 45.57 5.75
N SER A 10 -64.21 45.84 5.49
CA SER A 10 -64.86 46.49 4.33
C SER A 10 -65.78 45.64 3.40
N GLY A 11 -67.04 46.08 3.29
CA GLY A 11 -68.03 45.76 2.22
C GLY A 11 -68.05 46.85 1.13
N PRO A 12 -69.11 47.03 0.29
CA PRO A 12 -70.57 46.97 0.59
C PRO A 12 -71.38 46.00 -0.34
N GLN A 13 -72.47 45.35 0.09
CA GLN A 13 -73.89 45.77 0.22
C GLN A 13 -74.74 46.00 -1.07
N HIS A 14 -75.98 45.47 -1.02
CA HIS A 14 -77.21 45.86 -1.76
C HIS A 14 -77.25 45.69 -3.31
N TRP A 15 -78.37 45.38 -3.99
CA TRP A 15 -79.80 45.28 -3.61
C TRP A 15 -80.46 43.96 -4.11
N LYS A 16 -81.55 43.53 -3.44
CA LYS A 16 -82.56 42.56 -3.96
C LYS A 16 -83.96 42.92 -3.46
N LEU A 17 -84.75 43.59 -4.31
CA LEU A 17 -86.18 43.94 -4.19
C LEU A 17 -86.71 43.98 -5.65
N GLU A 18 -87.98 43.81 -5.99
CA GLU A 18 -89.17 43.23 -5.33
C GLU A 18 -90.18 42.93 -6.47
N ASP A 19 -90.98 41.85 -6.38
CA ASP A 19 -91.88 41.46 -7.49
C ASP A 19 -93.15 40.77 -6.98
N THR A 20 -94.11 41.56 -6.47
CA THR A 20 -95.49 41.11 -6.16
C THR A 20 -96.42 42.32 -6.06
N VAL A 21 -97.75 42.08 -6.21
CA VAL A 21 -98.88 43.02 -6.03
C VAL A 21 -98.88 44.21 -7.04
N LEU A 22 -99.96 44.55 -7.75
CA LEU A 22 -101.40 44.34 -7.52
C LEU A 22 -102.14 43.76 -8.73
N SER A 23 -103.03 42.81 -8.46
CA SER A 23 -104.21 42.55 -9.28
C SER A 23 -105.41 43.19 -8.58
N ASN A 24 -106.12 44.09 -9.26
CA ASN A 24 -107.57 44.19 -9.07
C ASN A 24 -108.25 44.78 -10.31
N LYS A 25 -109.53 44.45 -10.45
CA LYS A 25 -110.43 44.93 -11.51
C LYS A 25 -111.17 46.18 -11.02
N ASP A 26 -111.65 47.04 -11.93
CA ASP A 26 -113.03 46.98 -12.43
C ASP A 26 -113.37 48.17 -13.35
N ASN A 27 -114.30 47.93 -14.27
CA ASN A 27 -115.24 48.84 -14.96
C ASN A 27 -114.76 50.11 -15.71
N GLU A 28 -114.88 50.01 -17.04
CA GLU A 28 -115.72 50.87 -17.91
C GLU A 28 -115.60 52.42 -17.94
N GLU A 29 -115.27 52.91 -19.14
CA GLU A 29 -115.93 54.03 -19.85
C GLU A 29 -115.77 55.50 -19.33
N LEU A 30 -115.69 56.56 -20.16
CA LEU A 30 -115.80 56.73 -21.62
C LEU A 30 -114.85 57.91 -22.08
N PRO A 31 -114.98 58.64 -23.24
CA PRO A 31 -113.81 59.15 -23.96
C PRO A 31 -113.54 60.66 -23.82
N ALA A 32 -112.36 61.09 -24.28
CA ALA A 32 -112.01 62.50 -24.45
C ALA A 32 -112.45 63.06 -25.83
N LEU A 33 -113.10 64.22 -25.83
CA LEU A 33 -113.31 65.10 -26.99
C LEU A 33 -113.29 66.56 -26.50
N ARG A 34 -112.64 67.47 -27.26
CA ARG A 34 -112.47 68.89 -26.89
C ARG A 34 -112.62 69.78 -28.12
N GLY A 35 -113.29 70.92 -27.93
CA GLY A 35 -113.53 71.93 -28.96
C GLY A 35 -114.82 71.65 -29.75
N GLU A 36 -115.62 72.65 -30.10
CA GLU A 36 -115.54 74.08 -29.73
C GLU A 36 -116.95 74.70 -29.94
N GLY A 37 -117.22 75.87 -29.37
CA GLY A 37 -118.51 76.54 -29.60
C GLY A 37 -118.62 77.88 -28.89
N ASP A 38 -119.42 78.78 -29.47
CA ASP A 38 -119.83 80.03 -28.84
C ASP A 38 -121.24 80.44 -29.26
N SER A 39 -122.07 80.77 -28.26
CA SER A 39 -123.30 81.58 -28.32
C SER A 39 -124.02 81.54 -26.96
N THR A 40 -123.41 82.18 -25.96
CA THR A 40 -124.09 82.85 -24.83
C THR A 40 -125.18 82.07 -24.05
N THR A 41 -124.74 81.36 -22.99
CA THR A 41 -125.53 80.97 -21.81
C THR A 41 -126.69 79.97 -22.05
N LYS A 42 -126.69 78.79 -21.42
CA LYS A 42 -126.84 78.64 -19.96
C LYS A 42 -126.39 77.23 -19.51
N VAL A 43 -125.37 77.13 -18.63
CA VAL A 43 -124.91 75.88 -17.93
C VAL A 43 -124.24 76.23 -16.55
N PRO A 44 -124.19 75.36 -15.51
CA PRO A 44 -125.28 75.23 -14.52
C PRO A 44 -124.91 75.16 -13.02
N ALA A 45 -125.90 75.44 -12.16
CA ALA A 45 -126.05 74.79 -10.85
C ALA A 45 -127.16 73.71 -10.75
N ARG A 46 -128.23 73.57 -11.56
CA ARG A 46 -128.88 74.31 -12.66
C ARG A 46 -128.89 75.84 -12.48
N LEU A 47 -128.73 76.58 -13.58
CA LEU A 47 -128.44 78.03 -13.63
C LEU A 47 -129.23 78.90 -12.65
N ARG A 48 -128.63 79.12 -11.47
CA ARG A 48 -128.11 80.40 -10.92
C ARG A 48 -126.84 79.98 -10.13
N GLU A 49 -125.80 80.77 -9.89
CA GLU A 49 -125.67 82.24 -9.94
C GLU A 49 -124.38 82.62 -10.68
N ILE A 50 -124.51 83.02 -11.95
CA ILE A 50 -123.52 83.90 -12.58
C ILE A 50 -123.98 85.32 -12.28
N LEU A 51 -123.21 86.09 -11.49
CA LEU A 51 -123.31 87.56 -11.52
C LEU A 51 -122.04 88.32 -11.10
N THR A 52 -121.05 87.68 -10.45
CA THR A 52 -119.72 88.27 -10.22
C THR A 52 -118.62 87.27 -10.59
N LYS A 53 -117.96 87.51 -11.74
CA LYS A 53 -116.65 86.93 -12.01
C LYS A 53 -115.56 87.86 -11.49
N ASN A 54 -114.53 87.22 -10.93
CA ASN A 54 -113.26 87.76 -10.48
C ASN A 54 -112.69 88.89 -11.37
N PHE A 55 -111.97 89.82 -10.74
CA PHE A 55 -110.61 90.18 -11.18
C PHE A 55 -109.66 90.15 -9.96
N PRO A 56 -108.33 89.94 -10.15
CA PRO A 56 -107.40 89.57 -9.07
C PRO A 56 -106.46 90.74 -8.66
N GLU A 57 -105.40 90.37 -7.93
CA GLU A 57 -104.20 91.14 -7.53
C GLU A 57 -104.40 92.06 -6.29
N GLU A 58 -103.46 92.17 -5.34
CA GLU A 58 -102.03 91.78 -5.35
C GLU A 58 -101.47 91.32 -3.97
N ASN A 59 -100.41 90.50 -4.01
CA ASN A 59 -99.32 90.23 -3.03
C ASN A 59 -99.39 90.68 -1.54
N GLY A 60 -99.07 89.76 -0.62
CA GLY A 60 -98.56 90.09 0.74
C GLY A 60 -98.74 88.99 1.81
N HIS A 61 -97.65 88.55 2.46
CA HIS A 61 -97.70 87.70 3.66
C HIS A 61 -97.55 88.55 4.94
N GLU A 62 -98.25 88.19 6.02
CA GLU A 62 -97.64 87.69 7.28
C GLU A 62 -98.72 87.17 8.25
N THR A 63 -98.34 86.67 9.42
CA THR A 63 -99.14 85.77 10.29
C THR A 63 -99.45 86.38 11.69
N GLU A 64 -100.07 85.56 12.54
CA GLU A 64 -100.24 85.75 14.00
C GLU A 64 -101.37 86.70 14.47
N GLU A 65 -102.58 86.15 14.38
CA GLU A 65 -103.60 86.06 15.45
C GLU A 65 -104.12 87.35 16.13
N ASP A 66 -105.43 87.59 15.93
CA ASP A 66 -106.51 87.87 16.92
C ASP A 66 -106.34 88.87 18.08
N MET A 67 -105.18 89.47 18.33
CA MET A 67 -104.96 90.46 19.40
C MET A 67 -105.58 91.84 19.08
N ALA A 68 -106.37 91.93 18.00
CA ALA A 68 -107.09 93.14 17.58
C ALA A 68 -108.59 92.90 17.27
N LEU A 69 -109.21 91.82 17.76
CA LEU A 69 -110.67 91.64 17.73
C LEU A 69 -111.44 92.86 18.32
N SER A 70 -110.79 93.61 19.22
CA SER A 70 -111.29 94.88 19.77
C SER A 70 -111.28 96.07 18.81
N GLN A 71 -110.41 96.09 17.79
CA GLN A 71 -110.41 97.16 16.76
C GLN A 71 -111.47 96.90 15.68
N SER A 72 -111.70 95.62 15.33
CA SER A 72 -112.67 95.20 14.31
C SER A 72 -114.06 95.81 14.53
N LEU A 73 -114.60 95.76 15.75
CA LEU A 73 -115.91 96.32 16.08
C LEU A 73 -115.99 97.84 15.84
N SER A 74 -114.92 98.58 16.12
CA SER A 74 -114.87 100.04 15.90
C SER A 74 -114.77 100.40 14.42
N SER A 75 -114.08 99.58 13.61
CA SER A 75 -114.00 99.75 12.15
C SER A 75 -115.37 99.55 11.51
N VAL A 76 -116.07 98.47 11.87
CA VAL A 76 -117.40 98.13 11.34
C VAL A 76 -118.46 99.19 11.67
N GLN A 77 -118.32 99.92 12.79
CA GLN A 77 -119.24 101.02 13.12
C GLN A 77 -119.05 102.25 12.22
N GLU A 78 -117.81 102.68 11.94
CA GLU A 78 -117.58 103.80 11.01
C GLU A 78 -117.85 103.37 9.55
N GLU A 79 -117.61 102.11 9.20
CA GLU A 79 -117.98 101.54 7.90
C GLU A 79 -119.50 101.57 7.67
N ASN A 80 -120.33 101.23 8.67
CA ASN A 80 -121.79 101.36 8.58
C ASN A 80 -122.25 102.83 8.39
N ARG A 81 -121.52 103.79 8.95
CA ARG A 81 -121.77 105.22 8.73
C ARG A 81 -121.40 105.65 7.32
N MET A 82 -120.26 105.19 6.79
CA MET A 82 -119.85 105.42 5.41
C MET A 82 -120.85 104.82 4.42
N LEU A 83 -121.26 103.57 4.63
CA LEU A 83 -122.29 102.88 3.84
C LEU A 83 -123.64 103.63 3.86
N SER A 84 -124.01 104.24 4.99
CA SER A 84 -125.21 105.08 5.09
C SER A 84 -125.12 106.35 4.23
N SER A 85 -123.93 106.94 4.10
CA SER A 85 -123.72 108.11 3.22
C SER A 85 -123.68 107.72 1.73
N GLU A 86 -123.12 106.55 1.40
CA GLU A 86 -123.12 106.00 0.05
C GLU A 86 -124.53 105.58 -0.40
N LEU A 87 -125.38 105.11 0.51
CA LEU A 87 -126.78 104.84 0.22
C LEU A 87 -127.51 106.12 -0.26
N SER A 88 -127.33 107.24 0.46
CA SER A 88 -127.89 108.54 0.05
C SER A 88 -127.37 108.98 -1.33
N ARG A 89 -126.08 108.77 -1.61
CA ARG A 89 -125.48 109.08 -2.93
C ARG A 89 -126.06 108.22 -4.06
N VAL A 90 -126.45 106.97 -3.77
CA VAL A 90 -127.13 106.08 -4.73
C VAL A 90 -128.59 106.47 -4.93
N GLU A 91 -129.29 106.98 -3.91
CA GLU A 91 -130.65 107.52 -4.03
C GLU A 91 -130.69 108.75 -4.95
N ASP A 92 -129.74 109.67 -4.83
CA ASP A 92 -129.60 110.84 -5.74
C ASP A 92 -129.37 110.41 -7.21
N LEU A 93 -128.52 109.40 -7.44
CA LEU A 93 -128.29 108.85 -8.78
C LEU A 93 -129.52 108.13 -9.34
N LEU A 94 -130.35 107.54 -8.47
CA LEU A 94 -131.65 106.97 -8.83
C LEU A 94 -132.70 108.03 -9.18
N ALA A 95 -132.60 109.24 -8.61
CA ALA A 95 -133.41 110.38 -9.02
C ALA A 95 -133.00 110.89 -10.43
N ALA A 96 -131.69 110.99 -10.70
CA ALA A 96 -131.19 111.33 -12.04
C ALA A 96 -131.68 110.35 -13.12
N SER A 97 -131.59 109.04 -12.85
CA SER A 97 -132.06 107.99 -13.79
C SER A 97 -133.59 107.93 -14.00
N ARG A 98 -134.36 108.71 -13.23
CA ARG A 98 -135.79 108.98 -13.50
C ARG A 98 -135.97 110.16 -14.45
N ALA A 99 -135.23 111.26 -14.26
CA ALA A 99 -135.29 112.43 -15.13
C ALA A 99 -134.95 112.10 -16.60
N ASP A 100 -133.90 111.29 -16.84
CA ASP A 100 -133.53 110.81 -18.19
C ASP A 100 -134.67 110.02 -18.88
N ARG A 101 -135.52 109.35 -18.08
CA ARG A 101 -136.66 108.57 -18.57
C ARG A 101 -137.81 109.46 -19.00
N ASP A 102 -138.07 110.53 -18.25
CA ASP A 102 -139.11 111.50 -18.58
C ASP A 102 -138.73 112.34 -19.81
N GLU A 103 -137.44 112.67 -19.98
CA GLU A 103 -136.95 113.32 -21.21
C GLU A 103 -137.16 112.44 -22.47
N LEU A 104 -136.97 111.11 -22.34
CA LEU A 104 -137.27 110.15 -23.40
C LEU A 104 -138.77 110.03 -23.69
N ALA A 105 -139.64 110.10 -22.67
CA ALA A 105 -141.09 110.10 -22.86
C ALA A 105 -141.55 111.35 -23.66
N ILE A 106 -141.00 112.53 -23.35
CA ILE A 106 -141.26 113.77 -24.08
C ILE A 106 -140.80 113.66 -25.54
N LYS A 107 -139.62 113.06 -25.80
CA LYS A 107 -139.11 112.81 -27.17
C LYS A 107 -140.02 111.87 -27.97
N TYR A 108 -140.61 110.85 -27.33
CA TYR A 108 -141.58 109.98 -27.99
C TYR A 108 -142.90 110.69 -28.32
N GLN A 109 -143.41 111.54 -27.41
CA GLN A 109 -144.63 112.32 -27.67
C GLN A 109 -144.45 113.27 -28.87
N ALA A 110 -143.33 114.02 -28.92
CA ALA A 110 -143.04 114.93 -30.02
C ALA A 110 -142.90 114.24 -31.40
N ILE A 111 -142.62 112.94 -31.43
CA ILE A 111 -142.61 112.12 -32.66
C ILE A 111 -144.04 111.67 -33.03
N ALA A 112 -144.88 111.34 -32.05
CA ALA A 112 -146.31 111.04 -32.27
C ALA A 112 -147.05 112.26 -32.83
N ASP A 113 -146.84 113.45 -32.26
CA ASP A 113 -147.47 114.71 -32.69
C ASP A 113 -147.09 115.06 -34.15
N ARG A 114 -145.81 114.83 -34.52
CA ARG A 114 -145.35 114.96 -35.91
C ARG A 114 -146.01 113.99 -36.89
N LEU A 115 -146.40 112.81 -36.41
CA LEU A 115 -147.04 111.78 -37.22
C LEU A 115 -148.52 112.12 -37.48
N GLU A 116 -149.22 112.73 -36.52
CA GLU A 116 -150.60 113.21 -36.72
C GLU A 116 -150.68 114.39 -37.70
N HIS A 117 -149.72 115.31 -37.68
CA HIS A 117 -149.69 116.46 -38.59
C HIS A 117 -149.47 116.10 -40.07
N SER A 118 -148.87 114.94 -40.39
CA SER A 118 -148.64 114.53 -41.79
C SER A 118 -149.90 113.99 -42.49
N TYR A 119 -150.99 113.70 -41.75
CA TYR A 119 -152.20 113.06 -42.28
C TYR A 119 -153.36 114.02 -42.60
N LYS A 120 -153.14 115.35 -42.53
CA LYS A 120 -154.18 116.38 -42.67
C LYS A 120 -153.95 117.36 -43.84
N SER A 121 -153.38 116.89 -44.94
CA SER A 121 -153.35 117.59 -46.23
C SER A 121 -153.76 116.63 -47.35
N GLU A 122 -154.83 116.96 -48.08
CA GLU A 122 -155.63 116.03 -48.88
C GLU A 122 -155.68 116.40 -50.38
N GLY A 123 -155.84 115.40 -51.26
CA GLY A 123 -156.32 115.55 -52.64
C GLY A 123 -155.24 115.58 -53.73
N GLY A 124 -155.33 114.70 -54.75
CA GLY A 124 -154.27 114.61 -55.78
C GLY A 124 -154.52 113.84 -57.10
N ILE A 125 -155.57 113.00 -57.22
CA ILE A 125 -156.02 112.30 -58.47
C ILE A 125 -155.09 111.18 -59.01
N ASP A 126 -155.72 110.10 -59.50
CA ASP A 126 -155.08 108.87 -59.97
C ASP A 126 -154.25 108.96 -61.28
N ARG A 127 -153.12 108.22 -61.30
CA ARG A 127 -152.69 107.39 -62.46
C ARG A 127 -151.55 106.38 -62.21
N GLU A 128 -150.77 106.48 -61.12
CA GLU A 128 -149.50 105.74 -60.96
C GLU A 128 -149.60 104.27 -60.46
N ARG A 129 -150.80 103.75 -60.21
CA ARG A 129 -151.00 102.47 -59.49
C ARG A 129 -150.59 101.19 -60.24
N GLU A 130 -150.37 101.23 -61.55
CA GLU A 130 -150.12 100.02 -62.36
C GLU A 130 -148.64 99.62 -62.43
N GLU A 131 -147.70 100.55 -62.19
CA GLU A 131 -146.28 100.32 -62.45
C GLU A 131 -145.55 99.66 -61.26
N GLN A 132 -145.91 100.04 -60.02
CA GLN A 132 -145.34 99.49 -58.78
C GLN A 132 -145.52 97.96 -58.66
N ASN A 133 -146.61 97.43 -59.23
CA ASN A 133 -146.97 96.02 -59.12
C ASN A 133 -146.02 95.08 -59.88
N ARG A 134 -145.25 95.59 -60.86
CA ARG A 134 -144.22 94.79 -61.57
C ARG A 134 -142.95 94.58 -60.74
N ASN A 135 -142.56 95.57 -59.94
CA ASN A 135 -141.28 95.54 -59.21
C ASN A 135 -141.28 94.51 -58.07
N LEU A 136 -142.39 94.36 -57.34
CA LEU A 136 -142.53 93.37 -56.27
C LEU A 136 -142.43 91.92 -56.79
N VAL A 137 -142.95 91.63 -57.98
CA VAL A 137 -142.86 90.31 -58.61
C VAL A 137 -141.41 89.97 -58.98
N SER A 138 -140.67 90.92 -59.57
CA SER A 138 -139.25 90.76 -59.88
C SER A 138 -138.42 90.47 -58.62
N GLN A 139 -138.67 91.20 -57.54
CA GLN A 139 -137.95 91.04 -56.27
C GLN A 139 -138.23 89.69 -55.60
N ASN A 140 -139.44 89.12 -55.76
CA ASN A 140 -139.78 87.78 -55.24
C ASN A 140 -139.04 86.65 -55.99
N VAL A 141 -138.91 86.77 -57.32
CA VAL A 141 -138.14 85.82 -58.14
C VAL A 141 -136.65 85.88 -57.76
N GLU A 142 -136.10 87.07 -57.56
CA GLU A 142 -134.70 87.27 -57.19
C GLU A 142 -134.36 86.68 -55.80
N LEU A 143 -135.29 86.73 -54.84
CA LEU A 143 -135.14 86.06 -53.54
C LEU A 143 -135.20 84.54 -53.65
N ARG A 144 -136.07 83.98 -54.51
CA ARG A 144 -136.11 82.53 -54.80
C ARG A 144 -134.79 82.06 -55.43
N ARG A 145 -134.28 82.80 -56.42
CA ARG A 145 -132.98 82.53 -57.06
C ARG A 145 -131.84 82.48 -56.03
N LYS A 146 -131.80 83.44 -55.09
CA LYS A 146 -130.79 83.45 -54.02
C LYS A 146 -130.92 82.26 -53.06
N LEU A 147 -132.14 81.91 -52.65
CA LEU A 147 -132.36 80.73 -51.79
C LEU A 147 -131.97 79.42 -52.49
N GLU A 148 -132.27 79.28 -53.78
CA GLU A 148 -131.85 78.14 -54.61
C GLU A 148 -130.32 78.11 -54.82
N GLU A 149 -129.67 79.25 -55.02
CA GLU A 149 -128.22 79.37 -55.11
C GLU A 149 -127.52 79.05 -53.79
N GLU A 150 -128.08 79.48 -52.66
CA GLU A 150 -127.61 79.11 -51.32
C GLU A 150 -127.79 77.62 -51.07
N HIS A 151 -128.97 77.04 -51.31
CA HIS A 151 -129.19 75.58 -51.23
C HIS A 151 -128.23 74.80 -52.14
N ALA A 152 -128.00 75.26 -53.37
CA ALA A 152 -127.02 74.68 -54.28
C ALA A 152 -125.58 74.85 -53.76
N SER A 153 -125.27 75.92 -53.03
CA SER A 153 -123.96 76.12 -52.38
C SER A 153 -123.78 75.20 -51.17
N TYR A 154 -124.80 75.03 -50.33
CA TYR A 154 -124.80 74.10 -49.20
C TYR A 154 -124.72 72.65 -49.68
N LYS A 155 -125.43 72.29 -50.76
CA LYS A 155 -125.33 70.97 -51.39
C LYS A 155 -123.91 70.72 -51.95
N ARG A 156 -123.28 71.70 -52.59
CA ARG A 156 -121.88 71.62 -53.04
C ARG A 156 -120.88 71.52 -51.89
N LYS A 157 -121.07 72.28 -50.80
CA LYS A 157 -120.27 72.18 -49.57
C LYS A 157 -120.41 70.78 -48.95
N LEU A 158 -121.63 70.28 -48.80
CA LEU A 158 -121.91 68.94 -48.26
C LEU A 158 -121.27 67.83 -49.12
N GLN A 159 -121.37 67.93 -50.45
CA GLN A 159 -120.68 67.01 -51.37
C GLN A 159 -119.16 67.09 -51.18
N ALA A 160 -118.57 68.30 -51.10
CA ALA A 160 -117.14 68.46 -50.88
C ALA A 160 -116.68 67.90 -49.52
N TYR A 161 -117.51 67.99 -48.47
CA TYR A 161 -117.26 67.34 -47.19
C TYR A 161 -117.38 65.81 -47.27
N GLN A 162 -118.39 65.27 -47.96
CA GLN A 162 -118.56 63.82 -48.17
C GLN A 162 -117.40 63.23 -48.99
N ASP A 163 -117.03 63.88 -50.10
CA ASP A 163 -115.85 63.53 -50.89
C ASP A 163 -114.57 63.62 -50.05
N GLY A 164 -114.41 64.67 -49.24
CA GLY A 164 -113.26 64.88 -48.38
C GLY A 164 -113.15 63.78 -47.32
N GLN A 165 -114.26 63.44 -46.67
CA GLN A 165 -114.37 62.35 -45.70
C GLN A 165 -114.11 60.98 -46.36
N GLN A 166 -114.58 60.75 -47.59
CA GLN A 166 -114.31 59.53 -48.35
C GLN A 166 -112.82 59.41 -48.71
N ARG A 167 -112.18 60.51 -49.16
CA ARG A 167 -110.73 60.55 -49.40
C ARG A 167 -109.93 60.34 -48.12
N GLN A 168 -110.37 60.90 -46.99
CA GLN A 168 -109.75 60.70 -45.68
C GLN A 168 -109.89 59.25 -45.19
N ALA A 169 -111.07 58.63 -45.37
CA ALA A 169 -111.29 57.22 -45.07
C ALA A 169 -110.41 56.30 -45.95
N GLN A 170 -110.31 56.57 -47.25
CA GLN A 170 -109.38 55.85 -48.14
C GLN A 170 -107.91 56.04 -47.76
N LEU A 171 -107.52 57.23 -47.28
CA LEU A 171 -106.18 57.49 -46.77
C LEU A 171 -105.91 56.70 -45.48
N VAL A 172 -106.85 56.70 -44.53
CA VAL A 172 -106.77 55.89 -43.30
C VAL A 172 -106.68 54.41 -43.63
N GLN A 173 -107.48 53.89 -44.57
CA GLN A 173 -107.41 52.49 -45.01
C GLN A 173 -106.04 52.16 -45.66
N LYS A 174 -105.48 53.04 -46.49
CA LYS A 174 -104.14 52.88 -47.07
C LYS A 174 -103.03 52.95 -46.01
N LEU A 175 -103.19 53.79 -44.98
CA LEU A 175 -102.27 53.87 -43.85
C LEU A 175 -102.36 52.62 -42.96
N GLN A 176 -103.57 52.14 -42.65
CA GLN A 176 -103.78 50.88 -41.92
C GLN A 176 -103.17 49.69 -42.68
N ALA A 177 -103.36 49.61 -44.00
CA ALA A 177 -102.73 48.59 -44.85
C ALA A 177 -101.19 48.67 -44.80
N LYS A 178 -100.60 49.88 -44.86
CA LYS A 178 -99.16 50.08 -44.67
C LYS A 178 -98.69 49.71 -43.26
N VAL A 179 -99.42 50.07 -42.20
CA VAL A 179 -99.09 49.69 -40.81
C VAL A 179 -99.13 48.18 -40.63
N LEU A 180 -100.10 47.48 -41.21
CA LEU A 180 -100.14 46.01 -41.22
C LEU A 180 -98.99 45.41 -42.03
N GLN A 181 -98.63 45.99 -43.17
CA GLN A 181 -97.48 45.57 -43.98
C GLN A 181 -96.15 45.75 -43.22
N TYR A 182 -95.96 46.90 -42.56
CA TYR A 182 -94.78 47.14 -41.70
C TYR A 182 -94.79 46.23 -40.47
N LYS A 183 -95.93 46.01 -39.80
CA LYS A 183 -96.02 45.08 -38.66
C LYS A 183 -95.64 43.64 -39.06
N ARG A 184 -96.09 43.17 -40.23
CA ARG A 184 -95.64 41.89 -40.80
C ARG A 184 -94.13 41.91 -41.06
N LYS A 185 -93.63 42.88 -41.84
CA LYS A 185 -92.21 42.98 -42.17
C LYS A 185 -91.30 43.07 -40.93
N CYS A 186 -91.72 43.78 -39.88
CA CYS A 186 -91.01 43.81 -38.60
C CYS A 186 -91.02 42.44 -37.92
N GLY A 187 -92.17 41.75 -37.84
CA GLY A 187 -92.23 40.38 -37.33
C GLY A 187 -91.40 39.38 -38.13
N ASP A 188 -91.37 39.50 -39.47
CA ASP A 188 -90.56 38.68 -40.36
C ASP A 188 -89.04 38.91 -40.12
N LEU A 189 -88.63 40.18 -39.95
CA LEU A 189 -87.26 40.56 -39.63
C LEU A 189 -86.86 40.17 -38.20
N GLU A 190 -87.76 40.29 -37.23
CA GLU A 190 -87.58 39.78 -35.87
C GLU A 190 -87.40 38.27 -35.84
N SER A 191 -88.17 37.51 -36.63
CA SER A 191 -87.96 36.06 -36.78
C SER A 191 -86.58 35.79 -37.35
N GLN A 192 -86.24 36.39 -38.50
CA GLN A 192 -84.93 36.21 -39.13
C GLN A 192 -83.75 36.58 -38.20
N LEU A 193 -83.93 37.55 -37.31
CA LEU A 193 -82.92 37.92 -36.32
C LEU A 193 -82.85 36.91 -35.16
N ARG A 194 -83.98 36.39 -34.67
CA ARG A 194 -84.01 35.28 -33.69
C ARG A 194 -83.41 34.00 -34.27
N ASP A 195 -83.79 33.65 -35.50
CA ASP A 195 -83.32 32.46 -36.21
C ASP A 195 -81.79 32.53 -36.42
N LYS A 196 -81.27 33.71 -36.84
CA LYS A 196 -79.83 33.96 -36.93
C LYS A 196 -79.12 33.96 -35.58
N SER A 197 -79.73 34.49 -34.52
CA SER A 197 -79.17 34.40 -33.15
C SER A 197 -79.00 32.94 -32.75
N LEU A 198 -80.05 32.13 -32.91
CA LEU A 198 -80.02 30.70 -32.60
C LEU A 198 -79.10 29.90 -33.53
N GLU A 199 -78.79 30.41 -34.73
CA GLU A 199 -77.76 29.85 -35.61
C GLU A 199 -76.35 30.21 -35.11
N THR A 200 -76.10 31.47 -34.72
CA THR A 200 -74.82 31.88 -34.10
C THR A 200 -74.59 31.19 -32.75
N ASP A 201 -75.62 30.98 -31.94
CA ASP A 201 -75.52 30.29 -30.65
C ASP A 201 -75.14 28.81 -30.85
N ARG A 202 -75.79 28.12 -31.82
CA ARG A 202 -75.42 26.74 -32.21
C ARG A 202 -74.01 26.65 -32.77
N ASN A 203 -73.61 27.60 -33.62
CA ASN A 203 -72.26 27.64 -34.17
C ASN A 203 -71.22 27.90 -33.08
N SER A 204 -71.51 28.79 -32.11
CA SER A 204 -70.65 29.04 -30.94
C SER A 204 -70.50 27.79 -30.07
N LEU A 205 -71.60 27.08 -29.76
CA LEU A 205 -71.56 25.82 -29.00
C LEU A 205 -70.83 24.69 -29.76
N THR A 206 -70.93 24.67 -31.09
CA THR A 206 -70.23 23.69 -31.94
C THR A 206 -68.73 23.98 -31.98
N LEU A 207 -68.33 25.24 -32.15
CA LEU A 207 -66.93 25.65 -32.09
C LEU A 207 -66.35 25.47 -30.68
N GLN A 208 -67.13 25.73 -29.62
CA GLN A 208 -66.72 25.46 -28.25
C GLN A 208 -66.47 23.96 -28.03
N SER A 209 -67.42 23.09 -28.37
CA SER A 209 -67.22 21.63 -28.20
C SER A 209 -66.10 21.06 -29.08
N GLN A 210 -65.79 21.68 -30.23
CA GLN A 210 -64.58 21.39 -31.01
C GLN A 210 -63.30 21.88 -30.30
N SER A 211 -63.32 23.08 -29.72
CA SER A 211 -62.21 23.63 -28.93
C SER A 211 -61.91 22.78 -27.69
N ASP A 212 -62.94 22.42 -26.91
CA ASP A 212 -62.83 21.58 -25.72
C ASP A 212 -62.29 20.18 -26.08
N SER A 213 -62.73 19.62 -27.21
CA SER A 213 -62.26 18.33 -27.74
C SER A 213 -60.79 18.39 -28.20
N LEU A 214 -60.38 19.46 -28.88
CA LEU A 214 -59.00 19.67 -29.31
C LEU A 214 -58.07 19.95 -28.12
N GLN A 215 -58.54 20.73 -27.13
CA GLN A 215 -57.80 20.96 -25.88
C GLN A 215 -57.61 19.64 -25.12
N SER A 216 -58.68 18.85 -24.95
CA SER A 216 -58.58 17.55 -24.29
C SER A 216 -57.62 16.60 -25.02
N GLN A 217 -57.64 16.57 -26.36
CA GLN A 217 -56.67 15.80 -27.16
C GLN A 217 -55.23 16.30 -27.01
N LEU A 218 -55.02 17.61 -26.91
CA LEU A 218 -53.72 18.23 -26.70
C LEU A 218 -53.17 17.90 -25.30
N GLU A 219 -53.97 18.06 -24.24
CA GLU A 219 -53.65 17.63 -22.88
C GLU A 219 -53.34 16.12 -22.82
N ASP A 220 -54.05 15.30 -23.59
CA ASP A 220 -53.80 13.85 -23.71
C ASP A 220 -52.49 13.50 -24.44
N VAL A 221 -52.05 14.34 -25.38
CA VAL A 221 -50.77 14.18 -26.09
C VAL A 221 -49.62 14.69 -25.24
N GLU A 222 -49.77 15.84 -24.59
CA GLU A 222 -48.78 16.39 -23.66
C GLU A 222 -48.53 15.44 -22.48
N ARG A 223 -49.58 14.86 -21.90
CA ARG A 223 -49.44 13.86 -20.83
C ARG A 223 -48.63 12.64 -21.29
N LYS A 224 -48.98 12.07 -22.46
CA LYS A 224 -48.27 10.93 -23.07
C LYS A 224 -46.84 11.29 -23.50
N PHE A 225 -46.54 12.56 -23.75
CA PHE A 225 -45.19 13.03 -24.00
C PHE A 225 -44.38 13.08 -22.70
N GLN A 226 -44.91 13.74 -21.66
CA GLN A 226 -44.29 13.78 -20.33
C GLN A 226 -44.13 12.40 -19.68
N GLU A 227 -45.05 11.46 -19.94
CA GLU A 227 -44.94 10.06 -19.51
C GLU A 227 -43.71 9.41 -20.16
N ARG A 228 -43.54 9.51 -21.48
CA ARG A 228 -42.36 8.98 -22.18
C ARG A 228 -41.05 9.68 -21.80
N GLU A 229 -41.08 10.99 -21.56
CA GLU A 229 -39.89 11.70 -21.06
C GLU A 229 -39.46 11.19 -19.68
N LYS A 230 -40.42 10.87 -18.79
CA LYS A 230 -40.14 10.26 -17.48
C LYS A 230 -39.66 8.81 -17.61
N GLU A 231 -40.29 8.02 -18.49
CA GLU A 231 -39.82 6.66 -18.82
C GLU A 231 -38.37 6.71 -19.30
N HIS A 232 -38.06 7.53 -20.31
CA HIS A 232 -36.71 7.70 -20.84
C HIS A 232 -35.71 8.27 -19.82
N SER A 233 -36.11 9.18 -18.93
CA SER A 233 -35.26 9.62 -17.81
C SER A 233 -34.93 8.46 -16.88
N SER A 234 -35.94 7.67 -16.49
CA SER A 234 -35.75 6.52 -15.61
C SER A 234 -34.94 5.38 -16.27
N ASP A 235 -35.07 5.17 -17.58
CA ASP A 235 -34.23 4.27 -18.37
C ASP A 235 -32.77 4.75 -18.36
N LEU A 236 -32.54 6.05 -18.62
CA LEU A 236 -31.20 6.65 -18.60
C LEU A 236 -30.57 6.57 -17.20
N GLU A 237 -31.32 6.89 -16.15
CA GLU A 237 -30.88 6.73 -14.75
C GLU A 237 -30.55 5.25 -14.44
N SER A 238 -31.38 4.29 -14.87
CA SER A 238 -31.13 2.86 -14.64
C SER A 238 -29.91 2.33 -15.41
N THR A 239 -29.63 2.86 -16.61
CA THR A 239 -28.45 2.50 -17.40
C THR A 239 -27.18 3.16 -16.88
N LEU A 240 -27.27 4.37 -16.35
CA LEU A 240 -26.19 5.04 -15.63
C LEU A 240 -25.82 4.28 -14.35
N ILE A 241 -26.78 3.90 -13.51
CA ILE A 241 -26.54 3.10 -12.30
C ILE A 241 -25.86 1.77 -12.66
N ARG A 242 -26.33 1.06 -13.70
CA ARG A 242 -25.67 -0.17 -14.18
C ARG A 242 -24.25 0.07 -14.67
N LEU A 243 -23.97 1.20 -15.33
CA LEU A 243 -22.63 1.56 -15.78
C LEU A 243 -21.71 1.88 -14.59
N GLU A 244 -22.20 2.56 -13.55
CA GLU A 244 -21.46 2.81 -12.31
C GLU A 244 -21.18 1.52 -11.53
N GLU A 245 -22.13 0.60 -11.44
CA GLU A 245 -21.90 -0.74 -10.89
C GLU A 245 -20.83 -1.50 -11.69
N GLU A 246 -20.89 -1.47 -13.02
CA GLU A 246 -19.92 -2.14 -13.90
C GLU A 246 -18.53 -1.52 -13.76
N GLN A 247 -18.45 -0.19 -13.62
CA GLN A 247 -17.21 0.53 -13.33
C GLN A 247 -16.64 0.14 -11.96
N GLN A 248 -17.47 0.04 -10.92
CA GLN A 248 -17.04 -0.41 -9.58
C GLN A 248 -16.56 -1.88 -9.59
N ARG A 249 -17.23 -2.76 -10.33
CA ARG A 249 -16.76 -4.14 -10.59
C ARG A 249 -15.42 -4.12 -11.29
N SER A 250 -15.26 -3.28 -12.31
CA SER A 250 -14.02 -3.14 -13.09
C SER A 250 -12.86 -2.63 -12.23
N THR A 251 -13.05 -1.62 -11.39
CA THR A 251 -12.01 -1.12 -10.48
C THR A 251 -11.64 -2.13 -9.40
N SER A 252 -12.63 -2.87 -8.87
CA SER A 252 -12.40 -3.96 -7.91
C SER A 252 -11.58 -5.10 -8.56
N LEU A 253 -11.95 -5.51 -9.77
CA LEU A 253 -11.18 -6.49 -10.55
C LEU A 253 -9.78 -5.97 -10.90
N ALA A 254 -9.59 -4.68 -11.17
CA ALA A 254 -8.27 -4.09 -11.39
C ALA A 254 -7.41 -4.13 -10.13
N GLN A 255 -7.99 -3.83 -8.95
CA GLN A 255 -7.31 -3.93 -7.66
C GLN A 255 -6.90 -5.39 -7.35
N VAL A 256 -7.79 -6.36 -7.56
CA VAL A 256 -7.49 -7.79 -7.38
C VAL A 256 -6.40 -8.25 -8.36
N ASN A 257 -6.46 -7.83 -9.63
CA ASN A 257 -5.39 -8.13 -10.60
C ASN A 257 -4.04 -7.49 -10.22
N SER A 258 -4.04 -6.30 -9.60
CA SER A 258 -2.82 -5.68 -9.08
C SER A 258 -2.24 -6.48 -7.91
N MET A 259 -3.08 -6.89 -6.96
CA MET A 259 -2.68 -7.72 -5.82
C MET A 259 -2.18 -9.11 -6.25
N LEU A 260 -2.80 -9.74 -7.25
CA LEU A 260 -2.34 -11.02 -7.80
C LEU A 260 -1.01 -10.92 -8.56
N ARG A 261 -0.72 -9.76 -9.18
CA ARG A 261 0.61 -9.48 -9.75
C ARG A 261 1.64 -9.28 -8.66
N GLU A 262 1.33 -8.48 -7.64
CA GLU A 262 2.23 -8.28 -6.50
C GLU A 262 2.55 -9.60 -5.77
N GLN A 263 1.55 -10.48 -5.58
CA GLN A 263 1.76 -11.83 -5.04
C GLN A 263 2.61 -12.72 -5.95
N LEU A 264 2.48 -12.59 -7.28
CA LEU A 264 3.34 -13.30 -8.24
C LEU A 264 4.77 -12.77 -8.16
N ASP A 265 4.96 -11.45 -8.14
CA ASP A 265 6.26 -10.79 -8.06
C ASP A 265 6.98 -11.20 -6.75
N GLN A 266 6.31 -11.08 -5.60
CA GLN A 266 6.78 -11.56 -4.29
C GLN A 266 7.14 -13.06 -4.33
N ALA A 267 6.32 -13.90 -4.97
CA ALA A 267 6.61 -15.32 -5.12
C ALA A 267 7.82 -15.57 -6.06
N THR A 268 8.06 -14.75 -7.08
CA THR A 268 9.25 -14.87 -7.93
C THR A 268 10.52 -14.42 -7.20
N GLU A 269 10.47 -13.37 -6.37
CA GLU A 269 11.58 -12.92 -5.52
C GLU A 269 11.92 -13.97 -4.45
N ALA A 270 10.91 -14.56 -3.80
CA ALA A 270 11.09 -15.69 -2.89
C ALA A 270 11.72 -16.90 -3.58
N ASN A 271 11.34 -17.20 -4.83
CA ASN A 271 11.98 -18.27 -5.59
C ASN A 271 13.41 -17.91 -6.03
N GLN A 272 13.71 -16.66 -6.36
CA GLN A 272 15.07 -16.22 -6.71
C GLN A 272 16.01 -16.34 -5.51
N THR A 273 15.62 -15.80 -4.35
CA THR A 273 16.39 -15.88 -3.10
C THR A 273 16.58 -17.33 -2.61
N LEU A 274 15.57 -18.20 -2.78
CA LEU A 274 15.73 -19.64 -2.52
C LEU A 274 16.70 -20.32 -3.50
N ASN A 275 16.69 -19.95 -4.79
CA ASN A 275 17.66 -20.46 -5.76
C ASN A 275 19.09 -19.99 -5.48
N GLU A 276 19.29 -18.74 -5.06
CA GLU A 276 20.60 -18.24 -4.61
C GLU A 276 21.11 -19.01 -3.39
N ASN A 277 20.24 -19.29 -2.42
CA ASN A 277 20.62 -20.04 -1.22
C ASN A 277 20.90 -21.52 -1.53
N LEU A 278 20.18 -22.12 -2.49
CA LEU A 278 20.52 -23.45 -3.02
C LEU A 278 21.86 -23.46 -3.78
N GLN A 279 22.19 -22.39 -4.51
CA GLN A 279 23.50 -22.25 -5.17
C GLN A 279 24.63 -22.13 -4.15
N LYS A 280 24.51 -21.24 -3.14
CA LYS A 280 25.47 -21.10 -2.04
C LYS A 280 25.67 -22.41 -1.29
N LEU A 281 24.59 -23.09 -0.90
CA LEU A 281 24.68 -24.39 -0.22
C LEU A 281 25.29 -25.49 -1.12
N THR A 282 25.09 -25.43 -2.44
CA THR A 282 25.74 -26.35 -3.39
C THR A 282 27.23 -26.07 -3.50
N GLU A 283 27.63 -24.79 -3.48
CA GLU A 283 29.03 -24.35 -3.47
C GLU A 283 29.72 -24.76 -2.15
N GLU A 284 29.11 -24.50 -0.99
CA GLU A 284 29.57 -24.95 0.34
C GLU A 284 29.70 -26.48 0.43
N ILE A 285 28.76 -27.24 -0.14
CA ILE A 285 28.84 -28.70 -0.23
C ILE A 285 29.95 -29.14 -1.20
N SER A 286 30.36 -28.31 -2.16
CA SER A 286 31.47 -28.62 -3.06
C SER A 286 32.84 -28.29 -2.46
N THR A 287 32.97 -27.19 -1.71
CA THR A 287 34.21 -26.81 -1.01
C THR A 287 34.50 -27.78 0.13
N THR A 288 33.52 -28.07 0.99
CA THR A 288 33.70 -29.02 2.10
C THR A 288 33.98 -30.46 1.64
N LYS A 289 33.55 -30.85 0.42
CA LYS A 289 33.99 -32.10 -0.23
C LYS A 289 35.44 -32.01 -0.70
N GLY A 290 35.84 -30.91 -1.34
CA GLY A 290 37.23 -30.69 -1.74
C GLY A 290 38.19 -30.72 -0.55
N GLU A 291 37.83 -30.07 0.55
CA GLU A 291 38.56 -30.09 1.84
C GLU A 291 38.66 -31.51 2.41
N PHE A 292 37.59 -32.32 2.33
CA PHE A 292 37.61 -33.71 2.78
C PHE A 292 38.46 -34.61 1.86
N GLU A 293 38.38 -34.43 0.54
CA GLU A 293 39.22 -35.13 -0.44
C GLU A 293 40.71 -34.76 -0.25
N GLU A 294 41.02 -33.49 0.02
CA GLU A 294 42.37 -33.04 0.41
C GLU A 294 42.82 -33.71 1.71
N ARG A 295 41.99 -33.74 2.75
CA ARG A 295 42.29 -34.42 4.02
C ARG A 295 42.54 -35.92 3.86
N GLU A 296 41.77 -36.59 2.98
CA GLU A 296 41.96 -38.01 2.67
C GLU A 296 43.26 -38.23 1.85
N ASN A 297 43.63 -37.28 0.99
CA ASN A 297 44.91 -37.29 0.29
C ASN A 297 46.09 -37.13 1.27
N GLU A 298 46.02 -36.16 2.18
CA GLU A 298 47.01 -35.98 3.26
C GLU A 298 47.18 -37.28 4.06
N TRP A 299 46.10 -37.90 4.53
CA TRP A 299 46.17 -39.16 5.29
C TRP A 299 46.76 -40.33 4.48
N ARG A 300 46.47 -40.42 3.18
CA ARG A 300 47.08 -41.45 2.30
C ARG A 300 48.56 -41.17 2.02
N GLU A 301 49.00 -39.92 1.99
CA GLU A 301 50.42 -39.57 1.91
C GLU A 301 51.15 -39.80 3.25
N GLU A 302 50.50 -39.50 4.39
CA GLU A 302 51.00 -39.82 5.73
C GLU A 302 51.17 -41.35 5.91
N GLU A 303 50.14 -42.15 5.61
CA GLU A 303 50.19 -43.62 5.67
C GLU A 303 51.33 -44.17 4.81
N LYS A 304 51.44 -43.70 3.56
CA LYS A 304 52.52 -44.09 2.66
C LYS A 304 53.88 -43.71 3.21
N SER A 305 54.05 -42.49 3.74
CA SER A 305 55.32 -42.03 4.30
C SER A 305 55.75 -42.85 5.51
N PHE A 306 54.79 -43.29 6.34
CA PHE A 306 55.02 -44.17 7.48
C PHE A 306 55.40 -45.60 7.03
N ASN A 307 54.74 -46.11 5.99
CA ASN A 307 55.06 -47.40 5.38
C ASN A 307 56.47 -47.39 4.77
N ASP A 308 56.81 -46.36 3.98
CA ASP A 308 58.14 -46.14 3.42
C ASP A 308 59.20 -45.98 4.53
N TYR A 309 58.91 -45.26 5.62
CA TYR A 309 59.80 -45.17 6.78
C TYR A 309 60.04 -46.53 7.45
N PHE A 310 58.98 -47.30 7.73
CA PHE A 310 59.09 -48.62 8.35
C PHE A 310 59.85 -49.61 7.46
N ASN A 311 59.61 -49.58 6.14
CA ASN A 311 60.37 -50.38 5.18
C ASN A 311 61.86 -49.98 5.14
N ASN A 312 62.18 -48.70 5.24
CA ASN A 312 63.57 -48.23 5.28
C ASN A 312 64.29 -48.67 6.57
N GLU A 313 63.67 -48.52 7.74
CA GLU A 313 64.25 -48.99 9.01
C GLU A 313 64.34 -50.53 9.08
N HIS A 314 63.37 -51.26 8.52
CA HIS A 314 63.47 -52.71 8.40
C HIS A 314 64.64 -53.14 7.51
N ASN A 315 64.84 -52.49 6.35
CA ASN A 315 65.98 -52.73 5.46
C ASN A 315 67.33 -52.34 6.10
N ARG A 316 67.36 -51.25 6.88
CA ARG A 316 68.53 -50.83 7.67
C ARG A 316 68.88 -51.87 8.74
N LEU A 317 67.90 -52.35 9.50
CA LEU A 317 68.08 -53.38 10.52
C LEU A 317 68.52 -54.73 9.90
N LEU A 318 67.92 -55.15 8.78
CA LEU A 318 68.36 -56.32 8.03
C LEU A 318 69.81 -56.18 7.52
N SER A 319 70.21 -55.00 7.08
CA SER A 319 71.57 -54.73 6.60
C SER A 319 72.58 -54.77 7.75
N LEU A 320 72.26 -54.18 8.89
CA LEU A 320 73.10 -54.24 10.10
C LEU A 320 73.19 -55.68 10.64
N TRP A 321 72.11 -56.45 10.62
CA TRP A 321 72.12 -57.88 10.96
C TRP A 321 73.03 -58.69 10.04
N ARG A 322 72.98 -58.46 8.72
CA ARG A 322 73.93 -59.07 7.76
C ARG A 322 75.37 -58.74 8.15
N SER A 323 75.70 -57.47 8.37
CA SER A 323 77.05 -57.06 8.80
C SER A 323 77.49 -57.68 10.14
N VAL A 324 76.58 -57.88 11.09
CA VAL A 324 76.87 -58.59 12.36
C VAL A 324 77.12 -60.09 12.13
N VAL A 325 76.37 -60.73 11.23
CA VAL A 325 76.59 -62.14 10.86
C VAL A 325 77.91 -62.31 10.11
N ASP A 326 78.23 -61.41 9.18
CA ASP A 326 79.50 -61.39 8.43
C ASP A 326 80.68 -61.12 9.36
N PHE A 327 80.58 -60.17 10.28
CA PHE A 327 81.58 -59.93 11.32
C PHE A 327 81.79 -61.16 12.23
N ARG A 328 80.70 -61.80 12.67
CA ARG A 328 80.77 -63.03 13.48
C ARG A 328 81.45 -64.17 12.70
N ARG A 329 81.21 -64.24 11.38
CA ARG A 329 81.89 -65.19 10.49
C ARG A 329 83.37 -64.87 10.36
N SER A 330 83.76 -63.64 10.02
CA SER A 330 85.17 -63.25 9.89
C SER A 330 85.92 -63.39 11.21
N TYR A 331 85.27 -63.12 12.34
CA TYR A 331 85.83 -63.39 13.68
C TYR A 331 86.04 -64.90 13.92
N GLY A 332 85.13 -65.76 13.49
CA GLY A 332 85.32 -67.22 13.56
C GLY A 332 86.44 -67.73 12.64
N GLU A 333 86.55 -67.19 11.43
CA GLU A 333 87.63 -67.50 10.48
C GLU A 333 88.98 -67.03 11.03
N MET A 334 89.06 -65.81 11.58
CA MET A 334 90.24 -65.26 12.26
C MET A 334 90.61 -66.04 13.53
N LYS A 335 89.64 -66.35 14.40
CA LYS A 335 89.85 -67.13 15.63
C LYS A 335 90.39 -68.52 15.32
N THR A 336 89.80 -69.22 14.34
CA THR A 336 90.32 -70.55 13.97
C THR A 336 91.66 -70.46 13.24
N ALA A 337 92.00 -69.34 12.60
CA ALA A 337 93.33 -69.09 12.04
C ALA A 337 94.37 -68.92 13.16
N THR A 338 94.13 -68.05 14.14
CA THR A 338 95.05 -67.87 15.27
C THR A 338 95.16 -69.11 16.15
N GLU A 339 94.08 -69.89 16.32
CA GLU A 339 94.14 -71.21 16.96
C GLU A 339 95.04 -72.20 16.19
N ARG A 340 94.99 -72.19 14.84
CA ARG A 340 95.87 -73.00 13.99
C ARG A 340 97.33 -72.52 14.04
N GLU A 341 97.57 -71.22 14.03
CA GLU A 341 98.90 -70.61 14.13
C GLU A 341 99.53 -70.87 15.51
N LEU A 342 98.79 -70.73 16.60
CA LEU A 342 99.26 -71.07 17.96
C LEU A 342 99.52 -72.58 18.11
N ALA A 343 98.74 -73.43 17.45
CA ALA A 343 99.00 -74.87 17.39
C ALA A 343 100.27 -75.18 16.58
N GLN A 344 100.52 -74.48 15.46
CA GLN A 344 101.72 -74.62 14.65
C GLN A 344 102.97 -74.14 15.41
N ILE A 345 102.94 -72.95 16.03
CA ILE A 345 104.02 -72.43 16.87
C ILE A 345 104.33 -73.40 18.03
N ARG A 346 103.30 -74.01 18.63
CA ARG A 346 103.50 -75.06 19.64
C ARG A 346 104.14 -76.31 19.06
N ALA A 347 103.71 -76.77 17.88
CA ALA A 347 104.32 -77.92 17.20
C ALA A 347 105.80 -77.67 16.89
N ASP A 348 106.12 -76.50 16.32
CA ASP A 348 107.49 -76.09 16.01
C ASP A 348 108.34 -75.92 17.28
N MET A 349 107.79 -75.36 18.37
CA MET A 349 108.48 -75.29 19.67
C MET A 349 108.75 -76.68 20.26
N THR A 350 107.84 -77.65 20.13
CA THR A 350 108.15 -79.04 20.53
C THR A 350 109.14 -79.70 19.58
N LYS A 351 109.24 -79.25 18.32
CA LYS A 351 110.20 -79.78 17.36
C LYS A 351 111.60 -79.24 17.67
N THR A 352 111.78 -77.92 17.74
CA THR A 352 113.07 -77.31 18.14
C THR A 352 113.50 -77.77 19.52
N GLY A 353 112.58 -77.94 20.48
CA GLY A 353 112.89 -78.53 21.79
C GLY A 353 113.40 -79.99 21.70
N ARG A 354 112.89 -80.80 20.76
CA ARG A 354 113.41 -82.16 20.47
C ARG A 354 114.73 -82.12 19.72
N ASP A 355 114.88 -81.23 18.75
CA ASP A 355 116.09 -81.07 17.94
C ASP A 355 117.26 -80.60 18.85
N VAL A 356 117.02 -79.64 19.73
CA VAL A 356 117.96 -79.20 20.79
C VAL A 356 118.25 -80.31 21.79
N HIS A 357 117.24 -81.05 22.27
CA HIS A 357 117.48 -82.18 23.17
C HIS A 357 118.32 -83.28 22.50
N SER A 358 118.10 -83.55 21.21
CA SER A 358 118.90 -84.47 20.40
C SER A 358 120.33 -83.97 20.22
N ALA A 359 120.54 -82.67 19.99
CA ALA A 359 121.88 -82.07 19.93
C ALA A 359 122.60 -82.19 21.28
N CYS A 360 121.94 -81.84 22.39
CA CYS A 360 122.48 -82.02 23.74
C CYS A 360 122.79 -83.49 24.07
N ALA A 361 121.93 -84.43 23.68
CA ALA A 361 122.19 -85.86 23.84
C ALA A 361 123.36 -86.35 22.98
N THR A 362 123.53 -85.82 21.77
CA THR A 362 124.68 -86.10 20.90
C THR A 362 125.99 -85.57 21.53
N VAL A 363 125.94 -84.38 22.12
CA VAL A 363 127.06 -83.79 22.89
C VAL A 363 127.37 -84.61 24.13
N ASP A 364 126.37 -85.11 24.87
CA ASP A 364 126.56 -86.02 26.01
C ASP A 364 127.21 -87.35 25.59
N THR A 365 126.80 -87.94 24.45
CA THR A 365 127.47 -89.14 23.91
C THR A 365 128.90 -88.86 23.45
N ASN A 366 129.18 -87.68 22.88
CA ASN A 366 130.54 -87.29 22.50
C ASN A 366 131.43 -87.04 23.73
N LEU A 367 130.89 -86.46 24.80
CA LEU A 367 131.58 -86.31 26.08
C LEU A 367 131.91 -87.67 26.70
N ARG A 368 130.98 -88.65 26.66
CA ARG A 368 131.25 -90.03 27.11
C ARG A 368 132.26 -90.77 26.24
N ALA A 369 132.22 -90.56 24.92
CA ALA A 369 133.21 -91.14 23.99
C ALA A 369 134.62 -90.52 24.16
N SER A 370 134.68 -89.27 24.66
CA SER A 370 135.91 -88.58 25.06
C SER A 370 136.33 -88.86 26.51
N ASP A 371 135.62 -89.71 27.25
CA ASP A 371 136.01 -90.11 28.60
C ASP A 371 137.27 -90.99 28.53
N PRO A 372 138.38 -90.64 29.22
CA PRO A 372 139.62 -91.41 29.16
C PRO A 372 139.45 -92.86 29.65
N SER A 373 138.37 -93.15 30.39
CA SER A 373 137.99 -94.51 30.79
C SER A 373 137.71 -95.42 29.59
N TYR A 374 136.98 -94.90 28.58
CA TYR A 374 136.65 -95.65 27.36
C TYR A 374 137.87 -95.84 26.45
N GLN A 375 138.70 -94.80 26.29
CA GLN A 375 139.93 -94.89 25.49
C GLN A 375 140.90 -95.91 26.06
N LEU A 376 141.10 -95.92 27.38
CA LEU A 376 141.95 -96.89 28.08
C LEU A 376 141.42 -98.34 27.99
N GLU A 377 140.11 -98.53 27.82
CA GLU A 377 139.51 -99.87 27.65
C GLU A 377 139.70 -100.41 26.23
N GLN A 378 139.63 -99.54 25.21
CA GLN A 378 139.97 -99.89 23.83
C GLN A 378 141.48 -100.21 23.67
N GLU A 379 142.37 -99.37 24.22
CA GLU A 379 143.82 -99.56 24.16
C GLU A 379 144.27 -100.88 24.84
N LYS A 380 143.58 -101.31 25.90
CA LYS A 380 143.80 -102.61 26.55
C LYS A 380 143.48 -103.81 25.64
N LEU A 381 142.45 -103.72 24.78
CA LEU A 381 142.10 -104.81 23.86
C LEU A 381 143.18 -105.01 22.79
N GLU A 382 143.64 -103.93 22.16
CA GLU A 382 144.70 -103.99 21.15
C GLU A 382 146.01 -104.52 21.76
N ARG A 383 146.37 -104.06 22.97
CA ARG A 383 147.56 -104.53 23.70
C ARG A 383 147.48 -106.03 24.07
N MET A 384 146.28 -106.58 24.24
CA MET A 384 146.08 -108.02 24.47
C MET A 384 146.34 -108.84 23.20
N GLN A 385 145.84 -108.38 22.05
CA GLN A 385 145.99 -109.08 20.76
C GLN A 385 147.45 -109.15 20.29
N LEU A 386 148.22 -108.08 20.51
CA LEU A 386 149.66 -108.04 20.21
C LEU A 386 150.46 -109.01 21.10
N GLN A 387 150.06 -109.19 22.37
CA GLN A 387 150.75 -110.12 23.28
C GLN A 387 150.59 -111.59 22.84
N THR A 388 149.46 -111.97 22.25
CA THR A 388 149.28 -113.32 21.68
C THR A 388 150.18 -113.56 20.47
N GLN A 389 150.28 -112.61 19.53
CA GLN A 389 151.16 -112.77 18.35
C GLN A 389 152.64 -112.96 18.69
N ILE A 390 153.12 -112.34 19.78
CA ILE A 390 154.51 -112.50 20.25
C ILE A 390 154.76 -113.94 20.71
N ASN A 391 153.82 -114.53 21.45
CA ASN A 391 153.98 -115.86 22.03
C ASN A 391 154.05 -116.97 20.95
N ASP A 392 153.21 -116.86 19.91
CA ASP A 392 153.18 -117.83 18.82
C ASP A 392 154.50 -117.85 18.04
N LEU A 393 155.06 -116.66 17.75
CA LEU A 393 156.35 -116.52 17.05
C LEU A 393 157.54 -117.03 17.87
N THR A 394 157.50 -116.98 19.22
CA THR A 394 158.53 -117.61 20.05
C THR A 394 158.49 -119.15 19.97
N SER A 395 157.30 -119.74 19.91
CA SER A 395 157.12 -121.20 19.78
C SER A 395 157.65 -121.75 18.44
N GLU A 396 157.52 -120.96 17.38
CA GLU A 396 158.02 -121.31 16.04
C GLU A 396 159.56 -121.29 15.96
N ASN A 397 160.23 -120.38 16.67
CA ASN A 397 161.70 -120.34 16.71
C ASN A 397 162.31 -121.52 17.47
N GLU A 398 161.72 -121.91 18.62
CA GLU A 398 162.27 -122.96 19.49
C GLU A 398 162.28 -124.35 18.82
N GLN A 399 161.39 -124.58 17.84
CA GLN A 399 161.37 -125.81 17.04
C GLN A 399 162.44 -125.82 15.93
N LEU A 400 162.78 -124.65 15.37
CA LEU A 400 163.78 -124.52 14.31
C LEU A 400 165.23 -124.63 14.83
N GLU A 401 165.51 -124.26 16.08
CA GLU A 401 166.84 -124.43 16.68
C GLU A 401 167.28 -125.91 16.77
N ILE A 402 166.33 -126.85 16.92
CA ILE A 402 166.64 -128.28 17.05
C ILE A 402 166.97 -128.91 15.70
N GLU A 403 166.26 -128.58 14.60
CA GLU A 403 166.53 -129.16 13.29
C GLU A 403 167.89 -128.72 12.69
N VAL A 404 168.39 -127.56 13.11
CA VAL A 404 169.70 -127.02 12.69
C VAL A 404 170.88 -127.71 13.38
N ALA A 405 170.69 -128.32 14.56
CA ALA A 405 171.78 -128.83 15.40
C ALA A 405 172.46 -130.11 14.88
N GLU A 406 171.76 -130.97 14.12
CA GLU A 406 172.25 -132.29 13.71
C GLU A 406 172.72 -132.36 12.23
N LYS A 407 172.52 -131.31 11.43
CA LYS A 407 172.76 -131.32 9.97
C LYS A 407 173.74 -130.24 9.45
N GLU A 408 174.92 -130.09 10.07
CA GLU A 408 176.22 -130.07 9.34
C GLU A 408 177.42 -129.65 10.22
N THR A 409 178.31 -130.60 10.49
CA THR A 409 179.63 -130.37 11.09
C THR A 409 180.68 -129.91 10.07
N HIS A 410 180.34 -128.98 9.15
CA HIS A 410 181.24 -128.55 8.06
C HIS A 410 181.30 -127.03 7.76
N LEU A 411 182.20 -126.35 8.50
CA LEU A 411 183.12 -125.29 8.02
C LEU A 411 182.66 -124.21 6.99
N LYS A 412 182.53 -122.97 7.49
CA LYS A 412 183.10 -121.71 6.94
C LYS A 412 182.75 -121.25 5.50
N ASN A 413 182.05 -120.11 5.39
CA ASN A 413 182.63 -118.77 5.06
C ASN A 413 181.56 -117.70 4.69
N ALA A 414 181.93 -116.41 4.82
CA ALA A 414 181.40 -115.18 4.19
C ALA A 414 179.85 -114.97 4.04
N VAL A 415 179.17 -113.99 4.66
CA VAL A 415 179.28 -112.50 4.59
C VAL A 415 178.71 -111.86 3.30
N SER A 416 177.60 -111.10 3.40
CA SER A 416 177.47 -109.64 3.04
C SER A 416 176.04 -109.14 2.68
N SER A 417 175.73 -107.87 3.06
CA SER A 417 174.86 -106.86 2.38
C SER A 417 173.32 -107.06 2.17
N GLN A 418 172.44 -106.03 2.00
CA GLN A 418 172.40 -104.55 2.32
C GLN A 418 171.06 -103.88 1.84
N THR A 419 170.57 -102.79 2.50
CA THR A 419 169.58 -101.72 2.04
C THR A 419 168.12 -102.14 1.65
N SER A 420 166.99 -101.50 2.05
CA SER A 420 166.44 -100.09 2.08
C SER A 420 165.73 -99.64 0.78
N ARG A 421 164.74 -98.72 0.68
CA ARG A 421 164.22 -97.61 1.55
C ARG A 421 162.84 -97.07 1.06
N GLY A 422 161.95 -96.61 1.97
CA GLY A 422 161.05 -95.43 1.77
C GLY A 422 159.65 -95.63 1.16
N ASP A 423 158.74 -94.63 1.10
CA ASP A 423 158.69 -93.28 1.73
C ASP A 423 157.22 -92.70 1.75
N LEU A 424 157.03 -91.46 2.26
CA LEU A 424 155.80 -90.69 2.61
C LEU A 424 155.57 -89.45 1.65
N SER A 425 154.56 -88.56 1.71
CA SER A 425 153.11 -88.49 2.10
C SER A 425 152.57 -87.02 1.90
N ARG A 426 151.42 -86.63 2.53
CA ARG A 426 150.94 -85.24 2.86
C ARG A 426 149.94 -84.52 1.90
N SER A 427 149.06 -83.56 2.32
CA SER A 427 147.93 -83.50 3.32
C SER A 427 147.22 -82.10 3.32
N GLU A 428 146.16 -81.92 4.16
CA GLU A 428 145.63 -80.63 4.74
C GLU A 428 144.94 -79.60 3.80
N ALA A 429 143.98 -78.74 4.22
CA ALA A 429 143.22 -78.48 5.48
C ALA A 429 141.77 -77.98 5.10
N SER A 430 140.88 -77.33 5.89
CA SER A 430 140.86 -76.69 7.23
C SER A 430 139.41 -76.64 7.82
N HIS A 431 139.11 -75.76 8.80
CA HIS A 431 137.80 -75.59 9.49
C HIS A 431 137.50 -74.10 9.82
N GLU A 432 136.58 -73.83 10.79
CA GLU A 432 136.36 -72.56 11.55
C GLU A 432 135.46 -71.45 10.89
N ASP A 433 134.57 -70.71 11.58
CA ASP A 433 134.10 -70.77 12.99
C ASP A 433 132.76 -70.05 13.34
N ALA A 434 132.26 -70.32 14.57
CA ALA A 434 131.51 -69.46 15.52
C ALA A 434 130.04 -68.92 15.33
N GLU A 435 129.39 -68.70 16.49
CA GLU A 435 128.04 -68.16 16.80
C GLU A 435 128.12 -66.67 17.31
N PRO A 436 127.12 -65.95 17.92
CA PRO A 436 125.85 -66.35 18.59
C PRO A 436 124.58 -65.46 18.36
N GLU A 437 123.58 -65.62 19.24
CA GLU A 437 122.23 -65.02 19.34
C GLU A 437 122.09 -63.48 19.34
N ALA A 438 120.90 -62.95 18.97
CA ALA A 438 119.91 -62.34 19.91
C ALA A 438 118.92 -61.30 19.30
N ILE A 439 117.80 -61.07 20.03
CA ILE A 439 116.81 -59.95 19.91
C ILE A 439 115.85 -59.95 18.70
N GLN A 440 114.83 -60.82 18.75
CA GLN A 440 113.53 -60.66 18.07
C GLN A 440 112.42 -60.37 19.11
N GLY A 441 112.64 -59.40 20.01
CA GLY A 441 111.82 -59.19 21.23
C GLY A 441 111.11 -57.83 21.34
N MET A 442 110.92 -57.11 20.24
CA MET A 442 110.55 -55.68 20.25
C MET A 442 109.45 -55.30 19.24
N ARG A 443 108.42 -56.14 19.06
CA ARG A 443 107.24 -55.81 18.22
C ARG A 443 105.87 -56.06 18.87
N GLU A 444 105.71 -57.11 19.66
CA GLU A 444 104.40 -57.51 20.21
C GLU A 444 103.82 -56.52 21.25
N GLN A 445 104.67 -55.71 21.90
CA GLN A 445 104.21 -54.66 22.83
C GLN A 445 103.58 -53.42 22.14
N CYS A 446 103.47 -53.40 20.80
CA CYS A 446 102.79 -52.33 20.07
C CYS A 446 101.32 -52.62 19.72
N GLU A 447 100.85 -53.87 19.78
CA GLU A 447 99.51 -54.22 19.26
C GLU A 447 98.41 -54.20 20.33
N SER A 448 98.70 -54.64 21.56
CA SER A 448 97.75 -54.54 22.68
C SER A 448 97.35 -53.10 23.02
N LEU A 449 98.28 -52.14 22.85
CA LEU A 449 98.02 -50.72 23.04
C LEU A 449 97.02 -50.14 22.02
N HIS A 450 96.96 -50.70 20.81
CA HIS A 450 96.00 -50.29 19.78
C HIS A 450 94.64 -50.97 19.93
N ALA A 451 94.50 -52.05 20.70
CA ALA A 451 93.21 -52.61 21.07
C ALA A 451 92.46 -51.68 22.04
N ALA A 452 93.08 -51.36 23.18
CA ALA A 452 92.49 -50.51 24.22
C ALA A 452 92.09 -49.10 23.73
N LEU A 453 92.77 -48.57 22.70
CA LEU A 453 92.43 -47.29 22.08
C LEU A 453 91.17 -47.33 21.19
N ARG A 454 90.71 -48.51 20.74
CA ARG A 454 89.43 -48.65 20.01
C ARG A 454 88.25 -48.76 20.96
N ASP A 455 88.38 -49.53 22.03
CA ASP A 455 87.30 -49.73 23.01
C ASP A 455 86.89 -48.39 23.67
N ILE A 456 87.88 -47.55 24.00
CA ILE A 456 87.65 -46.18 24.52
C ILE A 456 86.96 -45.29 23.47
N ALA A 457 87.28 -45.44 22.19
CA ALA A 457 86.64 -44.67 21.12
C ALA A 457 85.17 -45.11 20.89
N GLN A 458 84.84 -46.37 21.15
CA GLN A 458 83.51 -46.93 20.92
C GLN A 458 82.52 -46.58 22.03
N ALA A 459 82.97 -46.53 23.29
CA ALA A 459 82.17 -46.04 24.42
C ALA A 459 81.74 -44.56 24.26
N VAL A 460 82.65 -43.70 23.78
CA VAL A 460 82.39 -42.26 23.56
C VAL A 460 81.39 -41.97 22.43
N ILE A 461 81.07 -42.98 21.60
CA ILE A 461 80.00 -42.87 20.60
C ILE A 461 78.63 -43.19 21.23
N GLN A 462 78.54 -44.18 22.10
CA GLN A 462 77.27 -44.59 22.72
C GLN A 462 76.72 -43.55 23.70
N ASP A 463 77.58 -42.90 24.49
CA ASP A 463 77.20 -41.75 25.34
C ASP A 463 76.69 -40.52 24.53
N ALA A 464 76.90 -40.49 23.21
CA ALA A 464 76.44 -39.41 22.34
C ALA A 464 75.05 -39.64 21.72
N GLU A 465 74.51 -40.86 21.78
CA GLU A 465 73.22 -41.22 21.15
C GLU A 465 72.05 -41.23 22.17
N GLY A 466 72.33 -41.43 23.47
CA GLY A 466 71.32 -41.49 24.55
C GLY A 466 70.63 -40.17 24.93
N SER A 467 70.85 -39.06 24.20
CA SER A 467 70.41 -37.71 24.57
C SER A 467 69.22 -37.17 23.74
N ILE A 468 68.52 -38.02 22.99
CA ILE A 468 67.57 -37.59 21.94
C ILE A 468 66.10 -38.07 22.21
N THR A 469 65.86 -38.89 23.23
CA THR A 469 64.59 -39.63 23.41
C THR A 469 63.70 -39.18 24.58
N GLU A 470 63.88 -37.97 25.14
CA GLU A 470 63.02 -37.43 26.22
C GLU A 470 62.47 -36.02 25.92
N SER A 471 61.85 -35.83 24.75
CA SER A 471 61.07 -34.60 24.47
C SER A 471 59.93 -34.79 23.46
N ASN A 472 59.06 -35.79 23.69
CA ASN A 472 57.74 -35.85 23.06
C ASN A 472 56.78 -36.72 23.90
N MET A 473 56.04 -36.08 24.81
CA MET A 473 54.85 -36.64 25.45
C MET A 473 53.63 -35.89 24.89
N PRO A 474 52.69 -36.55 24.19
CA PRO A 474 51.39 -35.97 23.92
C PRO A 474 50.65 -35.75 25.26
N LEU A 475 50.05 -34.58 25.45
CA LEU A 475 49.00 -34.43 26.47
C LEU A 475 47.67 -34.86 25.85
N GLU A 476 46.89 -35.63 26.62
CA GLU A 476 45.55 -36.04 26.21
C GLU A 476 44.59 -34.83 26.23
N ASP A 477 44.03 -34.48 25.08
CA ASP A 477 43.08 -33.38 24.97
C ASP A 477 41.69 -33.84 25.45
N THR A 478 41.41 -33.61 26.73
CA THR A 478 40.15 -33.98 27.38
C THR A 478 39.62 -32.86 28.27
N PHE A 479 39.06 -31.81 27.66
CA PHE A 479 38.01 -31.06 28.35
C PHE A 479 36.90 -30.55 27.41
N THR A 480 35.70 -30.43 27.98
CA THR A 480 34.46 -30.14 27.27
C THR A 480 34.26 -28.67 26.94
N THR A 481 33.65 -28.40 25.80
CA THR A 481 33.04 -27.10 25.48
C THR A 481 31.88 -26.76 26.43
N ASP A 482 31.98 -25.63 27.14
CA ASP A 482 30.84 -24.72 27.36
C ASP A 482 31.37 -23.28 27.52
N GLY A 483 30.49 -22.28 27.29
CA GLY A 483 30.88 -20.88 27.07
C GLY A 483 30.98 -19.99 28.32
N GLY A 484 31.65 -18.84 28.18
CA GLY A 484 31.79 -17.84 29.24
C GLY A 484 32.39 -16.51 28.75
N PHE A 485 31.54 -15.51 28.53
CA PHE A 485 31.89 -14.19 27.98
C PHE A 485 32.65 -13.27 28.98
N ALA A 486 33.26 -12.20 28.46
CA ALA A 486 33.84 -11.02 29.13
C ALA A 486 35.30 -11.07 29.67
N SER A 487 36.19 -10.36 28.97
CA SER A 487 37.34 -9.65 29.56
C SER A 487 36.86 -8.29 30.11
N PRO A 488 37.57 -7.60 31.03
CA PRO A 488 38.65 -6.70 30.57
C PRO A 488 39.84 -6.46 31.54
N PHE A 489 40.98 -5.99 30.96
CA PHE A 489 42.04 -5.17 31.60
C PHE A 489 42.90 -5.82 32.72
N ALA A 490 44.20 -5.56 32.92
CA ALA A 490 45.35 -5.09 32.10
C ALA A 490 46.63 -5.38 32.97
N LYS A 491 47.89 -5.44 32.50
CA LYS A 491 48.64 -4.43 31.71
C LYS A 491 49.93 -5.01 31.09
N SER A 492 50.11 -4.72 29.80
CA SER A 492 51.36 -4.34 29.09
C SER A 492 52.77 -4.79 29.58
N THR A 493 53.45 -5.52 28.67
CA THR A 493 54.85 -5.34 28.19
C THR A 493 56.07 -5.63 29.10
N PRO A 494 56.97 -6.55 28.68
CA PRO A 494 58.34 -6.69 29.19
C PRO A 494 59.41 -6.11 28.24
N LEU A 495 60.47 -5.50 28.80
CA LEU A 495 61.75 -5.18 28.17
C LEU A 495 62.84 -5.12 29.27
N ARG A 496 64.15 -5.31 29.06
CA ARG A 496 65.01 -5.96 28.03
C ARG A 496 66.46 -5.74 28.51
N SER A 497 67.42 -6.55 28.03
CA SER A 497 68.89 -6.27 28.06
C SER A 497 69.62 -6.51 29.40
N LYS A 498 70.91 -6.85 29.44
CA LYS A 498 71.92 -7.11 28.36
C LYS A 498 73.04 -8.03 28.88
N SER A 499 73.63 -8.83 28.00
CA SER A 499 74.89 -9.60 28.20
C SER A 499 76.12 -8.63 28.26
N PRO A 500 77.41 -9.05 28.48
CA PRO A 500 78.06 -10.28 27.97
C PRO A 500 79.26 -10.91 28.76
N SER A 501 79.85 -11.98 28.18
CA SER A 501 81.24 -12.50 28.40
C SER A 501 81.53 -13.19 29.76
N TYR A 502 82.48 -14.13 29.91
CA TYR A 502 83.46 -14.78 29.00
C TYR A 502 83.86 -16.16 29.62
N SER A 503 84.48 -17.16 28.97
CA SER A 503 84.99 -17.32 27.59
C SER A 503 84.93 -18.82 27.13
N ARG A 504 86.02 -19.40 26.58
CA ARG A 504 86.18 -20.80 26.13
C ARG A 504 87.53 -21.37 26.56
N PHE A 505 87.68 -22.70 26.51
CA PHE A 505 88.99 -23.35 26.34
C PHE A 505 89.58 -23.05 24.94
N SER A 506 90.91 -22.85 24.84
CA SER A 506 91.85 -23.73 24.09
C SER A 506 93.15 -23.03 23.64
N THR A 507 94.27 -23.66 24.01
CA THR A 507 95.57 -23.84 23.29
C THR A 507 96.26 -22.69 22.51
N PRO A 508 97.55 -22.39 22.80
CA PRO A 508 98.44 -21.62 21.93
C PRO A 508 99.50 -22.47 21.17
N HIS A 509 100.21 -21.84 20.23
CA HIS A 509 101.48 -22.30 19.62
C HIS A 509 102.53 -21.17 19.68
N SER A 510 103.82 -21.50 19.52
CA SER A 510 104.98 -20.57 19.67
C SER A 510 105.77 -20.44 18.35
N PRO A 511 106.69 -19.44 18.16
CA PRO A 511 108.05 -19.51 18.75
C PRO A 511 108.82 -18.19 19.03
N SER A 512 109.38 -18.06 20.25
CA SER A 512 110.70 -17.44 20.60
C SER A 512 111.03 -15.95 20.24
N PRO A 513 112.16 -15.35 20.75
CA PRO A 513 113.10 -15.79 21.81
C PRO A 513 113.49 -14.72 22.87
N ARG A 514 113.98 -15.13 24.07
CA ARG A 514 115.28 -14.72 24.69
C ARG A 514 115.50 -15.12 26.17
N ARG A 515 116.70 -15.67 26.43
CA ARG A 515 117.56 -15.65 27.65
C ARG A 515 117.16 -16.36 28.98
N ALA A 516 118.14 -17.17 29.42
CA ALA A 516 118.58 -17.49 30.81
C ALA A 516 117.86 -18.59 31.62
N GLY A 517 118.65 -19.49 32.22
CA GLY A 517 118.22 -20.52 33.19
C GLY A 517 118.59 -21.96 32.81
N SER A 518 119.68 -22.49 33.37
CA SER A 518 120.07 -23.93 33.33
C SER A 518 119.93 -24.52 34.76
N PRO A 519 120.12 -25.85 35.05
CA PRO A 519 120.66 -26.93 34.19
C PRO A 519 120.02 -28.36 34.33
N MET A 520 120.50 -29.31 33.49
CA MET A 520 120.33 -30.80 33.56
C MET A 520 118.89 -31.34 33.31
N ARG A 521 118.63 -32.57 32.81
CA ARG A 521 119.47 -33.72 32.36
C ARG A 521 118.72 -34.50 31.23
N SER A 522 119.42 -35.16 30.30
CA SER A 522 118.87 -35.94 29.16
C SER A 522 118.84 -37.48 29.46
N PRO A 523 118.43 -38.43 28.56
CA PRO A 523 117.94 -38.32 27.15
C PRO A 523 116.80 -39.28 26.67
N SER A 524 116.28 -39.07 25.44
CA SER A 524 115.69 -40.06 24.49
C SER A 524 114.33 -40.75 24.83
N ARG A 525 113.52 -41.29 23.88
CA ARG A 525 113.65 -41.49 22.40
C ARG A 525 112.25 -41.51 21.70
N MET A 526 112.12 -40.78 20.57
CA MET A 526 111.24 -40.97 19.38
C MET A 526 109.69 -41.10 19.49
N ARG A 527 108.98 -40.52 18.49
CA ARG A 527 107.53 -40.66 18.19
C ARG A 527 107.34 -41.11 16.73
N SER A 528 106.20 -41.71 16.40
CA SER A 528 105.80 -42.18 15.06
C SER A 528 104.72 -41.29 14.40
N PRO A 529 104.51 -41.36 13.06
CA PRO A 529 103.63 -40.41 12.33
C PRO A 529 102.15 -40.41 12.73
N ALA A 530 101.58 -41.59 13.04
CA ALA A 530 100.13 -41.80 13.17
C ALA A 530 99.41 -40.89 14.20
N PHE A 531 100.14 -40.32 15.17
CA PHE A 531 99.56 -39.39 16.16
C PHE A 531 99.12 -38.06 15.53
N ALA A 532 99.81 -37.59 14.48
CA ALA A 532 99.47 -36.34 13.80
C ALA A 532 98.14 -36.47 13.04
N ASP A 533 98.01 -37.54 12.24
CA ASP A 533 96.82 -37.82 11.44
C ASP A 533 95.59 -38.09 12.32
N SER A 534 95.77 -38.80 13.44
CA SER A 534 94.72 -38.99 14.45
C SER A 534 94.22 -37.66 15.02
N THR A 535 95.13 -36.74 15.34
CA THR A 535 94.76 -35.40 15.87
C THR A 535 94.05 -34.56 14.82
N PHE A 536 94.51 -34.61 13.55
CA PHE A 536 93.87 -33.91 12.43
C PHE A 536 92.45 -34.45 12.17
N SER A 537 92.29 -35.77 12.11
CA SER A 537 90.99 -36.44 11.91
C SER A 537 90.00 -36.10 13.03
N ALA A 538 90.44 -36.08 14.30
CA ALA A 538 89.60 -35.68 15.42
C ALA A 538 89.11 -34.22 15.32
N VAL A 539 89.98 -33.29 14.89
CA VAL A 539 89.60 -31.89 14.65
C VAL A 539 88.66 -31.77 13.44
N GLN A 540 88.89 -32.52 12.37
CA GLN A 540 88.03 -32.56 11.19
C GLN A 540 86.64 -33.11 11.52
N ALA A 541 86.54 -34.17 12.30
CA ALA A 541 85.28 -34.74 12.78
C ALA A 541 84.54 -33.77 13.73
N ALA A 542 85.25 -33.09 14.64
CA ALA A 542 84.67 -32.06 15.50
C ALA A 542 84.15 -30.84 14.69
N LEU A 543 84.87 -30.46 13.63
CA LEU A 543 84.45 -29.40 12.71
C LEU A 543 83.21 -29.82 11.91
N GLN A 544 83.16 -31.06 11.39
CA GLN A 544 81.99 -31.61 10.70
C GLN A 544 80.77 -31.73 11.64
N LYS A 545 80.94 -32.22 12.88
CA LYS A 545 79.87 -32.27 13.89
C LYS A 545 79.33 -30.86 14.18
N ARG A 546 80.21 -29.85 14.29
CA ARG A 546 79.81 -28.44 14.44
C ARG A 546 79.14 -27.87 13.18
N GLN A 547 79.59 -28.25 11.99
CA GLN A 547 78.99 -27.86 10.70
C GLN A 547 77.54 -28.39 10.61
N LEU A 548 77.34 -29.67 10.95
CA LEU A 548 76.03 -30.32 10.98
C LEU A 548 75.11 -29.69 12.03
N GLN A 549 75.58 -29.46 13.26
CA GLN A 549 74.80 -28.74 14.29
C GLN A 549 74.39 -27.32 13.84
N VAL A 550 75.27 -26.59 13.16
CA VAL A 550 74.94 -25.26 12.60
C VAL A 550 73.94 -25.37 11.44
N GLN A 551 73.96 -26.46 10.67
CA GLN A 551 73.01 -26.71 9.59
C GLN A 551 71.64 -27.13 10.13
N GLU A 552 71.58 -28.00 11.13
CA GLU A 552 70.38 -28.38 11.87
C GLU A 552 69.71 -27.16 12.52
N LEU A 553 70.48 -26.33 13.23
CA LEU A 553 69.96 -25.09 13.82
C LEU A 553 69.50 -24.07 12.76
N LYS A 554 70.08 -24.07 11.56
CA LYS A 554 69.58 -23.26 10.43
C LYS A 554 68.26 -23.79 9.89
N VAL A 555 68.08 -25.12 9.80
CA VAL A 555 66.82 -25.74 9.35
C VAL A 555 65.71 -25.50 10.38
N LYS A 556 65.98 -25.70 11.68
CA LYS A 556 65.04 -25.40 12.78
C LYS A 556 64.69 -23.89 12.86
N LEU A 557 65.63 -23.00 12.54
CA LEU A 557 65.36 -21.56 12.38
C LEU A 557 64.63 -21.22 11.07
N GLY A 558 64.62 -22.13 10.09
CA GLY A 558 63.79 -22.08 8.90
C GLY A 558 62.34 -22.42 9.25
N SER A 559 62.08 -23.66 9.67
CA SER A 559 60.73 -24.12 10.00
C SER A 559 60.04 -23.20 10.99
N SER A 560 60.73 -22.80 12.07
CA SER A 560 60.17 -21.89 13.08
C SER A 560 59.79 -20.50 12.52
N LYS A 561 60.45 -20.01 11.45
CA LYS A 561 60.01 -18.79 10.75
C LYS A 561 58.82 -19.03 9.85
N ASP A 562 58.75 -20.19 9.21
CA ASP A 562 57.67 -20.55 8.30
C ASP A 562 56.39 -20.84 9.11
N GLU A 563 56.51 -21.51 10.27
CA GLU A 563 55.51 -21.63 11.34
C GLU A 563 55.04 -20.25 11.84
N ILE A 564 55.97 -19.33 12.18
CA ILE A 564 55.62 -17.95 12.57
C ILE A 564 54.91 -17.20 11.43
N SER A 565 55.21 -17.51 10.17
CA SER A 565 54.61 -16.84 9.01
C SER A 565 53.21 -17.37 8.71
N SER A 566 52.98 -18.68 8.83
CA SER A 566 51.65 -19.28 8.70
C SER A 566 50.73 -18.91 9.87
N LEU A 567 51.24 -18.86 11.10
CA LEU A 567 50.50 -18.37 12.27
C LEU A 567 50.14 -16.89 12.15
N LYS A 568 51.01 -16.05 11.58
CA LYS A 568 50.68 -14.65 11.27
C LYS A 568 49.57 -14.54 10.23
N LYS A 569 49.64 -15.34 9.16
CA LYS A 569 48.58 -15.34 8.14
C LYS A 569 47.25 -15.77 8.74
N LYS A 570 47.22 -16.87 9.51
CA LYS A 570 46.00 -17.32 10.22
C LYS A 570 45.45 -16.27 11.18
N LEU A 571 46.31 -15.48 11.84
CA LEU A 571 45.87 -14.35 12.68
C LEU A 571 45.26 -13.23 11.83
N GLU A 572 45.90 -12.84 10.73
CA GLU A 572 45.41 -11.80 9.80
C GLU A 572 44.08 -12.20 9.15
N ASP A 573 43.99 -13.42 8.62
CA ASP A 573 42.77 -14.06 8.11
C ASP A 573 41.64 -13.97 9.18
N SER A 574 41.91 -14.39 10.43
CA SER A 574 40.93 -14.35 11.53
C SER A 574 40.56 -12.93 12.00
N GLU A 575 41.44 -11.95 11.83
CA GLU A 575 41.11 -10.55 12.11
C GLU A 575 40.19 -9.97 11.04
N ASP A 576 40.33 -10.36 9.77
CA ASP A 576 39.43 -9.94 8.69
C ASP A 576 38.06 -10.63 8.75
N ASP A 577 38.00 -11.91 9.11
CA ASP A 577 36.74 -12.60 9.45
C ASP A 577 36.02 -11.90 10.60
N LYS A 578 36.75 -11.54 11.67
CA LYS A 578 36.18 -10.76 12.77
C LYS A 578 35.66 -9.40 12.28
N ARG A 579 36.42 -8.67 11.45
CA ARG A 579 35.98 -7.38 10.88
C ARG A 579 34.76 -7.55 9.96
N GLN A 580 34.59 -8.71 9.31
CA GLN A 580 33.40 -9.07 8.53
C GLN A 580 32.18 -9.24 9.43
N ILE A 581 32.28 -10.09 10.45
CA ILE A 581 31.21 -10.35 11.42
C ILE A 581 30.82 -9.08 12.19
N GLU A 582 31.78 -8.22 12.54
CA GLU A 582 31.51 -6.92 13.18
C GLU A 582 30.71 -5.97 12.28
N ARG A 583 30.97 -5.96 10.96
CA ARG A 583 30.22 -5.19 9.96
C ARG A 583 28.83 -5.75 9.71
N GLU A 584 28.68 -7.08 9.64
CA GLU A 584 27.38 -7.74 9.50
C GLU A 584 26.50 -7.55 10.74
N MET A 585 27.05 -7.69 11.94
CA MET A 585 26.37 -7.35 13.19
C MET A 585 25.90 -5.89 13.21
N GLN A 586 26.68 -4.95 12.67
CA GLN A 586 26.30 -3.55 12.59
C GLN A 586 25.15 -3.32 11.59
N SER A 587 25.23 -3.94 10.40
CA SER A 587 24.13 -3.97 9.41
C SER A 587 22.83 -4.52 10.00
N LEU A 588 22.89 -5.66 10.69
CA LEU A 588 21.73 -6.28 11.36
C LEU A 588 21.14 -5.39 12.46
N LYS A 589 21.97 -4.64 13.21
CA LYS A 589 21.49 -3.64 14.18
C LYS A 589 20.82 -2.45 13.48
N GLU A 590 21.32 -1.99 12.36
CA GLU A 590 20.71 -0.88 11.60
C GLU A 590 19.37 -1.30 10.98
N ASN A 591 19.30 -2.51 10.43
CA ASN A 591 18.05 -3.12 9.94
C ASN A 591 17.03 -3.32 11.08
N LEU A 592 17.45 -3.81 12.25
CA LEU A 592 16.59 -3.92 13.44
C LEU A 592 16.05 -2.55 13.89
N ASN A 593 16.90 -1.52 13.92
CA ASN A 593 16.49 -0.16 14.25
C ASN A 593 15.54 0.46 13.20
N ALA A 594 15.69 0.10 11.92
CA ALA A 594 14.76 0.50 10.86
C ALA A 594 13.39 -0.18 11.01
N ALA A 595 13.38 -1.49 11.22
CA ALA A 595 12.16 -2.26 11.48
C ALA A 595 11.43 -1.79 12.76
N GLN A 596 12.17 -1.46 13.83
CA GLN A 596 11.63 -0.87 15.06
C GLN A 596 10.90 0.45 14.77
N ARG A 597 11.48 1.35 13.97
CA ARG A 597 10.85 2.63 13.57
C ARG A 597 9.61 2.40 12.72
N GLN A 598 9.67 1.49 11.76
CA GLN A 598 8.53 1.15 10.90
C GLN A 598 7.36 0.55 11.71
N ALA A 599 7.65 -0.31 12.69
CA ALA A 599 6.64 -0.85 13.61
C ALA A 599 6.03 0.24 14.50
N ASP A 600 6.85 1.16 15.01
CA ASP A 600 6.44 2.34 15.76
C ASP A 600 5.51 3.27 14.95
N ASP A 601 5.82 3.52 13.67
CA ASP A 601 4.98 4.35 12.80
C ASP A 601 3.68 3.64 12.38
N ALA A 602 3.73 2.35 12.06
CA ALA A 602 2.53 1.54 11.84
C ALA A 602 1.63 1.47 13.09
N CYS A 603 2.22 1.48 14.29
CA CYS A 603 1.50 1.58 15.56
C CYS A 603 0.77 2.93 15.69
N ARG A 604 1.44 4.05 15.35
CA ARG A 604 0.84 5.40 15.33
C ARG A 604 -0.31 5.49 14.32
N ASP A 605 -0.15 4.92 13.12
CA ASP A 605 -1.20 4.93 12.09
C ASP A 605 -2.38 4.02 12.41
N ARG A 606 -2.15 2.83 12.97
CA ARG A 606 -3.21 2.00 13.54
C ARG A 606 -4.05 2.79 14.56
N ASP A 607 -3.40 3.53 15.45
CA ASP A 607 -4.10 4.26 16.51
C ASP A 607 -4.80 5.53 15.98
N ARG A 608 -4.27 6.19 14.95
CA ARG A 608 -4.99 7.23 14.19
C ARG A 608 -6.27 6.68 13.55
N ILE A 609 -6.17 5.55 12.84
CA ILE A 609 -7.31 4.89 12.18
C ILE A 609 -8.35 4.43 13.21
N ARG A 610 -7.89 3.86 14.33
CA ARG A 610 -8.74 3.46 15.46
C ARG A 610 -9.53 4.66 16.02
N ASN A 611 -8.86 5.77 16.31
CA ASN A 611 -9.52 6.97 16.84
C ASN A 611 -10.56 7.54 15.85
N SER A 612 -10.28 7.48 14.55
CA SER A 612 -11.23 7.85 13.49
C SER A 612 -12.46 6.92 13.48
N LEU A 613 -12.24 5.60 13.59
CA LEU A 613 -13.32 4.60 13.66
C LEU A 613 -14.19 4.76 14.92
N GLU A 614 -13.58 5.04 16.08
CA GLU A 614 -14.31 5.32 17.32
C GLU A 614 -15.12 6.63 17.22
N ALA A 615 -14.58 7.66 16.56
CA ALA A 615 -15.31 8.90 16.26
C ALA A 615 -16.52 8.66 15.35
N SER A 616 -16.35 8.02 14.18
CA SER A 616 -17.46 7.67 13.28
C SER A 616 -18.47 6.71 13.93
N GLY A 617 -18.02 5.84 14.84
CA GLY A 617 -18.90 5.00 15.66
C GLY A 617 -19.81 5.82 16.59
N SER A 618 -19.26 6.86 17.22
CA SER A 618 -20.02 7.81 18.05
C SER A 618 -21.01 8.65 17.23
N GLU A 619 -20.60 9.11 16.04
CA GLU A 619 -21.47 9.85 15.11
C GLU A 619 -22.63 8.97 14.63
N LYS A 620 -22.35 7.73 14.24
CA LYS A 620 -23.38 6.74 13.89
C LYS A 620 -24.37 6.52 15.04
N SER A 621 -23.88 6.40 16.28
CA SER A 621 -24.76 6.25 17.45
C SER A 621 -25.64 7.48 17.67
N ALA A 622 -25.10 8.69 17.51
CA ALA A 622 -25.87 9.93 17.57
C ALA A 622 -26.95 9.99 16.47
N LEU A 623 -26.61 9.63 15.22
CA LEU A 623 -27.56 9.58 14.10
C LEU A 623 -28.64 8.51 14.30
N GLU A 624 -28.31 7.34 14.86
CA GLU A 624 -29.31 6.32 15.22
C GLU A 624 -30.26 6.79 16.34
N ASN A 625 -29.77 7.59 17.28
CA ASN A 625 -30.60 8.20 18.33
C ASN A 625 -31.51 9.30 17.77
N VAL A 626 -31.02 10.16 16.87
CA VAL A 626 -31.84 11.15 16.16
C VAL A 626 -32.91 10.46 15.31
N ARG A 627 -32.55 9.41 14.55
CA ARG A 627 -33.50 8.60 13.76
C ARG A 627 -34.59 7.99 14.65
N ARG A 628 -34.23 7.48 15.84
CA ARG A 628 -35.22 6.92 16.78
C ARG A 628 -36.19 7.99 17.27
N SER A 629 -35.70 9.16 17.67
CA SER A 629 -36.55 10.27 18.11
C SER A 629 -37.44 10.83 17.00
N LEU A 630 -36.98 10.83 15.74
CA LEU A 630 -37.81 11.20 14.59
C LEU A 630 -38.90 10.15 14.31
N ASN A 631 -38.60 8.86 14.44
CA ASN A 631 -39.62 7.81 14.35
C ASN A 631 -40.67 7.93 15.46
N GLU A 632 -40.24 8.16 16.72
CA GLU A 632 -41.14 8.40 17.86
C GLU A 632 -42.06 9.62 17.61
N GLN A 633 -41.55 10.68 16.97
CA GLN A 633 -42.36 11.84 16.55
C GLN A 633 -43.33 11.52 15.41
N ILE A 634 -42.93 10.71 14.42
CA ILE A 634 -43.81 10.26 13.33
C ILE A 634 -44.93 9.38 13.89
N GLU A 635 -44.63 8.46 14.81
CA GLU A 635 -45.62 7.64 15.50
C GLU A 635 -46.59 8.51 16.33
N ALA A 636 -46.10 9.50 17.06
CA ALA A 636 -46.95 10.44 17.79
C ALA A 636 -47.89 11.24 16.86
N LEU A 637 -47.39 11.73 15.73
CA LEU A 637 -48.19 12.46 14.73
C LEU A 637 -49.21 11.54 14.02
N ASN A 638 -48.87 10.28 13.76
CA ASN A 638 -49.82 9.30 13.23
C ASN A 638 -50.95 9.02 14.23
N ASN A 639 -50.62 8.80 15.51
CA ASN A 639 -51.61 8.62 16.57
C ASN A 639 -52.54 9.83 16.73
N GLU A 640 -52.02 11.06 16.61
CA GLU A 640 -52.86 12.27 16.63
C GLU A 640 -53.73 12.39 15.35
N ASN A 641 -53.21 12.03 14.18
CA ASN A 641 -53.96 12.01 12.93
C ASN A 641 -55.11 10.98 12.97
N GLU A 642 -54.87 9.75 13.45
CA GLU A 642 -55.92 8.75 13.68
C GLU A 642 -56.99 9.25 14.67
N ARG A 643 -56.57 9.88 15.77
CA ARG A 643 -57.47 10.51 16.74
C ARG A 643 -58.33 11.63 16.12
N LEU A 644 -57.75 12.46 15.25
CA LEU A 644 -58.46 13.51 14.53
C LEU A 644 -59.42 12.93 13.48
N GLN A 645 -59.03 11.85 12.78
CA GLN A 645 -59.90 11.13 11.86
C GLN A 645 -61.10 10.49 12.58
N ALA A 646 -60.89 9.88 13.74
CA ALA A 646 -61.97 9.35 14.58
C ALA A 646 -62.95 10.44 15.03
N ALA A 647 -62.44 11.56 15.56
CA ALA A 647 -63.27 12.69 15.97
C ALA A 647 -64.03 13.33 14.79
N ASN A 648 -63.43 13.40 13.60
CA ASN A 648 -64.08 13.86 12.39
C ASN A 648 -65.19 12.89 11.94
N ALA A 649 -64.97 11.57 12.03
CA ALA A 649 -65.99 10.56 11.76
C ALA A 649 -67.18 10.67 12.73
N ASP A 650 -66.94 10.95 14.02
CA ASP A 650 -68.01 11.21 15.00
C ASP A 650 -68.79 12.49 14.70
N LEU A 651 -68.12 13.60 14.40
CA LEU A 651 -68.79 14.84 13.97
C LEU A 651 -69.59 14.67 12.67
N GLN A 652 -69.16 13.78 11.76
CA GLN A 652 -69.94 13.42 10.58
C GLN A 652 -71.20 12.60 10.93
N ARG A 653 -71.09 11.65 11.87
CA ARG A 653 -72.24 10.90 12.41
C ARG A 653 -73.24 11.85 13.08
N GLU A 654 -72.77 12.78 13.93
CA GLU A 654 -73.62 13.80 14.56
C GLU A 654 -74.31 14.70 13.53
N ARG A 655 -73.56 15.23 12.56
CA ARG A 655 -74.09 16.04 11.45
C ARG A 655 -75.19 15.31 10.69
N ASP A 656 -75.00 14.02 10.38
CA ASP A 656 -75.95 13.26 9.59
C ASP A 656 -77.15 12.77 10.41
N ASN A 657 -76.97 12.51 11.71
CA ASN A 657 -78.08 12.38 12.67
C ASN A 657 -78.92 13.68 12.74
N LEU A 658 -78.29 14.84 12.89
CA LEU A 658 -78.99 16.14 12.90
C LEU A 658 -79.69 16.45 11.56
N ARG A 659 -79.11 16.03 10.43
CA ARG A 659 -79.78 16.09 9.12
C ARG A 659 -81.01 15.18 9.08
N MET A 660 -80.91 13.94 9.54
CA MET A 660 -82.03 13.01 9.65
C MET A 660 -83.13 13.57 10.56
N ASP A 661 -82.78 14.14 11.71
CA ASP A 661 -83.70 14.79 12.64
C ASP A 661 -84.38 16.02 12.02
N SER A 662 -83.63 16.82 11.25
CA SER A 662 -84.21 17.94 10.49
C SER A 662 -85.15 17.47 9.38
N TRP A 663 -84.96 16.25 8.85
CA TRP A 663 -85.78 15.66 7.81
C TRP A 663 -87.04 15.01 8.39
N THR A 664 -86.93 14.27 9.51
CA THR A 664 -88.09 13.71 10.22
C THR A 664 -89.00 14.84 10.72
N ARG A 665 -88.46 15.91 11.33
CA ARG A 665 -89.23 17.10 11.73
C ARG A 665 -89.92 17.76 10.53
N ARG A 666 -89.24 17.93 9.39
CA ARG A 666 -89.82 18.47 8.13
C ARG A 666 -90.81 17.52 7.44
N LYS A 667 -90.75 16.22 7.71
CA LYS A 667 -91.76 15.24 7.30
C LYS A 667 -93.00 15.35 8.18
N ILE A 668 -92.84 15.24 9.50
CA ILE A 668 -93.92 15.39 10.50
C ILE A 668 -94.66 16.72 10.33
N TRP A 669 -93.97 17.82 10.05
CA TRP A 669 -94.61 19.12 9.79
C TRP A 669 -95.46 19.13 8.51
N ARG A 670 -95.02 18.48 7.42
CA ARG A 670 -95.84 18.30 6.21
C ARG A 670 -97.02 17.38 6.48
N ASP A 671 -96.78 16.24 7.14
CA ASP A 671 -97.80 15.24 7.47
C ASP A 671 -98.85 15.77 8.48
N ARG A 672 -98.56 16.89 9.16
CA ARG A 672 -99.47 17.66 10.04
C ARG A 672 -100.07 18.92 9.38
N ARG A 673 -99.62 19.30 8.19
CA ARG A 673 -100.20 20.36 7.35
C ARG A 673 -101.12 19.81 6.24
N MET A 674 -101.00 18.52 5.96
CA MET A 674 -101.85 17.73 5.05
C MET A 674 -103.07 17.09 5.75
N ARG A 675 -103.30 17.43 7.02
CA ARG A 675 -104.44 17.02 7.86
C ARG A 675 -105.08 18.26 8.47
#